data_AF-A0A916HAE1-F1
#
_entry.id   AF-A0A916HAE1-F1
#
_cell.length_a   1.000
_cell.length_b   1.000
_cell.length_c   1.000
_cell.angle_alpha   90.00
_cell.angle_beta   90.00
_cell.angle_gamma   90.00
#
_symmetry.space_group_name_H-M   'P 1'
#
loop_
_entity.id
_entity.type
_entity.pdbx_description
1 polymer ?
#
loop_
_entity_poly.entity_id
_entity_poly.type
_entity_poly.pdbx_seq_one_letter_code
_entity_poly.pdbx_strand_id
1 'polypeptide(L)'
;MSTSPITNETSLKNRPGLRWTLIGVWVVVVAFTAMVLGTVLSPQFADFQNTSISRALLEIPALLQFVIEYGIDLLLIFGFSVIGVVLIVRRSDDWFAIFTSLFLVTFGVRVTNLANTIAVMPGYERSGGLILAMGDIGIVLFSMLFPNGKFVPRWMKFIVPLLVITMLGIYIFPNAPFFWNTMGRNGYLLATTGWYLVGILSAVYRYFRNATLAQKQQIRWAFIGTMGPFAWFLIFQVLLGSFLTFEDSIPLAAGLQLVSRLAGIFMFLMLPLFITISIASARLFDIDLLINRSLVYGILTVGLGLTFALALGLISIVFKNLHRSDQSFMVATIFSVAAGALFQPARKKLQRFVDSFFYHIKIDYQKTPAEIRAESPTIITGTTLSSYHDLKLIGRGGMAEVYSATSPKNRSVAVKVLKAELAAEEQFRKRFMREAQVVSGLEHPNIVQVLDFGDENGAYYIVMELLSGPDLNALLKQEKRLTLSQTVGVLSGVADALDYAHGQGLVHRDIKPSNVMLDSSTIPARSVLTDFGIAKITGAHTRITNTGMLGTFDYIAPEQIQASAEVDGRADMYALGVMTYQMLTGTLPFERPNTGALLLAHLNAPPPDARESLHELPRSTARAIQQAMAKKPADRFSTASQFISALEVV
;
A
#
# COMPACT_ATOMS: atom_id res chain seq x y z
N MET A 1 -8.59 -0.69 -24.53
CA MET A 1 -9.46 -1.90 -24.47
C MET A 1 -8.99 -2.75 -23.30
N SER A 2 -9.87 -2.99 -22.32
CA SER A 2 -9.58 -3.73 -21.08
C SER A 2 -9.80 -5.23 -21.29
N THR A 3 -8.78 -6.05 -21.07
CA THR A 3 -8.89 -7.51 -20.98
C THR A 3 -8.59 -7.96 -19.55
N SER A 4 -9.59 -7.89 -18.67
CA SER A 4 -9.66 -8.72 -17.44
C SER A 4 -10.79 -9.74 -17.63
N PRO A 5 -10.55 -11.07 -17.66
CA PRO A 5 -11.58 -12.04 -18.05
C PRO A 5 -12.53 -12.50 -16.93
N ILE A 6 -12.65 -11.79 -15.80
CA ILE A 6 -13.39 -12.33 -14.64
C ILE A 6 -14.44 -11.35 -14.13
N THR A 7 -15.65 -11.88 -13.87
CA THR A 7 -16.80 -11.34 -13.10
C THR A 7 -18.06 -10.86 -13.83
N ASN A 8 -18.38 -11.34 -15.04
CA ASN A 8 -19.77 -11.17 -15.53
C ASN A 8 -20.78 -12.07 -14.79
N GLU A 9 -20.37 -13.23 -14.27
CA GLU A 9 -21.31 -14.20 -13.67
C GLU A 9 -21.52 -14.05 -12.16
N THR A 10 -20.58 -13.47 -11.43
CA THR A 10 -20.70 -13.18 -9.99
C THR A 10 -21.21 -11.77 -9.71
N SER A 11 -21.32 -10.94 -10.74
CA SER A 11 -21.79 -9.57 -10.62
C SER A 11 -23.27 -9.50 -10.20
N LEU A 12 -23.52 -8.64 -9.23
CA LEU A 12 -24.83 -8.23 -8.74
C LEU A 12 -25.27 -6.87 -9.32
N LYS A 13 -24.50 -6.26 -10.24
CA LYS A 13 -24.82 -4.94 -10.82
C LYS A 13 -26.23 -4.89 -11.42
N ASN A 14 -26.67 -5.99 -12.03
CA ASN A 14 -27.98 -6.11 -12.67
C ASN A 14 -29.05 -6.74 -11.74
N ARG A 15 -28.74 -6.95 -10.45
CA ARG A 15 -29.63 -7.61 -9.47
C ARG A 15 -29.63 -6.87 -8.12
N PRO A 16 -30.13 -5.63 -8.07
CA PRO A 16 -30.05 -4.78 -6.88
C PRO A 16 -30.82 -5.37 -5.68
N GLY A 17 -31.97 -6.03 -5.89
CA GLY A 17 -32.72 -6.69 -4.82
C GLY A 17 -31.90 -7.78 -4.12
N LEU A 18 -31.34 -8.71 -4.90
CA LEU A 18 -30.47 -9.77 -4.37
C LEU A 18 -29.22 -9.21 -3.68
N ARG A 19 -28.66 -8.11 -4.21
CA ARG A 19 -27.51 -7.41 -3.59
C ARG A 19 -27.84 -6.93 -2.18
N TRP A 20 -28.94 -6.20 -2.01
CA TRP A 20 -29.34 -5.69 -0.71
C TRP A 20 -29.76 -6.81 0.26
N THR A 21 -30.41 -7.87 -0.23
CA THR A 21 -30.68 -9.06 0.60
C THR A 21 -29.40 -9.68 1.13
N LEU A 22 -28.39 -9.89 0.28
CA LEU A 22 -27.12 -10.49 0.70
C LEU A 22 -26.33 -9.59 1.67
N ILE A 23 -26.35 -8.28 1.47
CA ILE A 23 -25.76 -7.32 2.42
C ILE A 23 -26.53 -7.35 3.74
N GLY A 24 -27.86 -7.41 3.72
CA GLY A 24 -28.68 -7.54 4.92
C GLY A 24 -28.36 -8.80 5.71
N VAL A 25 -28.26 -9.95 5.05
CA VAL A 25 -27.82 -11.22 5.66
C VAL A 25 -26.41 -11.06 6.25
N TRP A 26 -25.49 -10.44 5.53
CA TRP A 26 -24.14 -10.17 6.02
C TRP A 26 -24.15 -9.34 7.30
N VAL A 27 -24.90 -8.24 7.35
CA VAL A 27 -25.01 -7.37 8.53
C VAL A 27 -25.55 -8.14 9.73
N VAL A 28 -26.61 -8.94 9.53
CA VAL A 28 -27.22 -9.74 10.60
C VAL A 28 -26.22 -10.74 11.17
N VAL A 29 -25.49 -11.46 10.33
CA VAL A 29 -24.52 -12.46 10.78
C VAL A 29 -23.32 -11.81 11.47
N VAL A 30 -22.80 -10.69 10.95
CA VAL A 30 -21.67 -9.99 11.57
C VAL A 30 -22.07 -9.40 12.92
N ALA A 31 -23.26 -8.80 13.02
CA ALA A 31 -23.80 -8.28 14.27
C ALA A 31 -24.05 -9.41 15.28
N PHE A 32 -24.62 -10.53 14.85
CA PHE A 32 -24.79 -11.73 15.66
C PHE A 32 -23.45 -12.25 16.18
N THR A 33 -22.45 -12.36 15.30
CA THR A 33 -21.09 -12.80 15.66
C THR A 33 -20.46 -11.86 16.70
N ALA A 34 -20.55 -10.55 16.50
CA ALA A 34 -20.02 -9.55 17.42
C ALA A 34 -20.74 -9.58 18.79
N MET A 35 -22.07 -9.72 18.78
CA MET A 35 -22.88 -9.85 20.01
C MET A 35 -22.45 -11.07 20.81
N VAL A 36 -22.32 -12.23 20.17
CA VAL A 36 -21.93 -13.49 20.82
C VAL A 36 -20.47 -13.46 21.30
N LEU A 37 -19.57 -12.76 20.61
CA LEU A 37 -18.20 -12.51 21.12
C LEU A 37 -18.20 -11.64 22.38
N GLY A 38 -19.07 -10.63 22.41
CA GLY A 38 -19.21 -9.70 23.53
C GLY A 38 -19.57 -10.39 24.84
N THR A 39 -20.26 -11.53 24.81
CA THR A 39 -20.68 -12.24 26.04
C THR A 39 -19.52 -12.92 26.76
N VAL A 40 -18.47 -13.33 26.06
CA VAL A 40 -17.25 -13.87 26.69
C VAL A 40 -16.27 -12.77 27.04
N LEU A 41 -16.17 -11.71 26.24
CA LEU A 41 -15.25 -10.61 26.50
C LEU A 41 -15.73 -9.69 27.64
N SER A 42 -17.05 -9.52 27.81
CA SER A 42 -17.61 -8.59 28.80
C SER A 42 -17.29 -8.96 30.27
N PRO A 43 -17.49 -10.21 30.73
CA PRO A 43 -17.13 -10.60 32.10
C PRO A 43 -15.62 -10.49 32.36
N GLN A 44 -14.80 -10.89 31.39
CA GLN A 44 -13.34 -10.83 31.53
C GLN A 44 -12.81 -9.39 31.58
N PHE A 45 -13.45 -8.48 30.84
CA PHE A 45 -13.12 -7.07 30.91
C PHE A 45 -13.60 -6.42 32.21
N ALA A 46 -14.74 -6.87 32.77
CA ALA A 46 -15.23 -6.42 34.06
C ALA A 46 -14.34 -6.91 35.22
N ASP A 47 -13.88 -8.16 35.18
CA ASP A 47 -12.90 -8.70 36.14
C ASP A 47 -11.58 -7.92 36.08
N PHE A 48 -11.12 -7.57 34.87
CA PHE A 48 -9.96 -6.71 34.68
C PHE A 48 -10.14 -5.29 35.25
N GLN A 49 -11.32 -4.68 35.10
CA GLN A 49 -11.61 -3.34 35.65
C GLN A 49 -11.74 -3.34 37.18
N ASN A 50 -12.19 -4.44 37.78
CA ASN A 50 -12.33 -4.58 39.23
C ASN A 50 -10.98 -4.80 39.97
N THR A 51 -9.91 -5.11 39.24
CA THR A 51 -8.55 -5.03 39.78
C THR A 51 -8.16 -3.56 39.99
N SER A 52 -8.00 -3.12 41.25
CA SER A 52 -7.58 -1.76 41.55
C SER A 52 -6.30 -1.40 40.78
N ILE A 53 -6.23 -0.20 40.18
CA ILE A 53 -5.09 0.26 39.37
C ILE A 53 -3.74 0.08 40.12
N SER A 54 -3.77 0.19 41.45
CA SER A 54 -2.63 -0.08 42.34
C SER A 54 -2.20 -1.56 42.42
N ARG A 55 -3.12 -2.52 42.33
CA ARG A 55 -2.80 -3.96 42.21
C ARG A 55 -2.45 -4.34 40.77
N ALA A 56 -3.11 -3.77 39.77
CA ALA A 56 -2.82 -4.02 38.36
C ALA A 56 -1.42 -3.54 37.93
N LEU A 57 -0.90 -2.47 38.54
CA LEU A 57 0.48 -1.99 38.34
C LEU A 57 1.54 -2.86 39.03
N LEU A 58 1.18 -3.54 40.13
CA LEU A 58 2.06 -4.47 40.85
C LEU A 58 1.98 -5.91 40.31
N GLU A 59 0.86 -6.27 39.67
CA GLU A 59 0.61 -7.59 39.07
C GLU A 59 0.63 -7.53 37.54
N ILE A 60 1.78 -7.19 36.97
CA ILE A 60 2.14 -7.44 35.55
C ILE A 60 1.65 -8.83 35.05
N PRO A 61 1.61 -9.92 35.84
CA PRO A 61 1.13 -11.22 35.39
C PRO A 61 -0.35 -11.26 34.93
N ALA A 62 -1.27 -10.47 35.50
CA ALA A 62 -2.70 -10.59 35.17
C ALA A 62 -3.05 -9.96 33.81
N LEU A 63 -2.52 -8.76 33.53
CA LEU A 63 -2.57 -8.14 32.20
C LEU A 63 -1.88 -9.03 31.16
N LEU A 64 -0.71 -9.55 31.52
CA LEU A 64 0.06 -10.43 30.66
C LEU A 64 -0.68 -11.74 30.38
N GLN A 65 -1.35 -12.32 31.38
CA GLN A 65 -2.16 -13.53 31.23
C GLN A 65 -3.37 -13.26 30.34
N PHE A 66 -4.11 -12.16 30.52
CA PHE A 66 -5.21 -11.79 29.63
C PHE A 66 -4.73 -11.58 28.18
N VAL A 67 -3.60 -10.89 27.99
CA VAL A 67 -3.00 -10.69 26.66
C VAL A 67 -2.53 -12.00 26.04
N ILE A 68 -1.95 -12.91 26.83
CA ILE A 68 -1.53 -14.26 26.41
C ILE A 68 -2.74 -15.12 26.04
N GLU A 69 -3.81 -15.04 26.84
CA GLU A 69 -4.95 -15.94 26.74
C GLU A 69 -5.94 -15.51 25.65
N TYR A 70 -6.16 -14.19 25.49
CA TYR A 70 -7.19 -13.62 24.61
C TYR A 70 -6.67 -12.60 23.60
N GLY A 71 -5.52 -11.96 23.85
CA GLY A 71 -4.98 -10.92 22.95
C GLY A 71 -4.68 -11.44 21.54
N ILE A 72 -4.21 -12.68 21.44
CA ILE A 72 -4.02 -13.36 20.15
C ILE A 72 -5.35 -13.59 19.43
N ASP A 73 -6.33 -14.13 20.15
CA ASP A 73 -7.64 -14.49 19.60
C ASP A 73 -8.31 -13.22 19.05
N LEU A 74 -8.21 -12.11 19.78
CA LEU A 74 -8.67 -10.79 19.33
C LEU A 74 -7.92 -10.28 18.09
N LEU A 75 -6.61 -10.47 18.01
CA LEU A 75 -5.81 -10.08 16.84
C LEU A 75 -6.22 -10.86 15.60
N LEU A 76 -6.43 -12.17 15.73
CA LEU A 76 -6.91 -13.02 14.64
C LEU A 76 -8.30 -12.56 14.18
N ILE A 77 -9.26 -12.44 15.10
CA ILE A 77 -10.62 -11.98 14.77
C ILE A 77 -10.57 -10.62 14.07
N PHE A 78 -9.75 -9.69 14.58
CA PHE A 78 -9.59 -8.37 13.99
C PHE A 78 -9.00 -8.44 12.57
N GLY A 79 -7.91 -9.18 12.37
CA GLY A 79 -7.25 -9.29 11.06
C GLY A 79 -8.16 -9.87 9.98
N PHE A 80 -8.87 -10.95 10.29
CA PHE A 80 -9.86 -11.55 9.38
C PHE A 80 -11.04 -10.61 9.12
N SER A 81 -11.56 -9.96 10.17
CA SER A 81 -12.71 -9.05 10.05
C SER A 81 -12.39 -7.81 9.23
N VAL A 82 -11.19 -7.23 9.38
CA VAL A 82 -10.76 -6.07 8.58
C VAL A 82 -10.74 -6.42 7.09
N ILE A 83 -10.18 -7.56 6.71
CA ILE A 83 -10.17 -8.00 5.31
C ILE A 83 -11.60 -8.22 4.81
N GLY A 84 -12.46 -8.84 5.62
CA GLY A 84 -13.88 -9.01 5.32
C GLY A 84 -14.58 -7.68 5.06
N VAL A 85 -14.38 -6.68 5.93
CA VAL A 85 -14.99 -5.35 5.77
C VAL A 85 -14.43 -4.63 4.54
N VAL A 86 -13.14 -4.74 4.24
CA VAL A 86 -12.57 -4.15 3.02
C VAL A 86 -13.22 -4.74 1.76
N LEU A 87 -13.45 -6.07 1.73
CA LEU A 87 -14.14 -6.74 0.63
C LEU A 87 -15.58 -6.21 0.44
N ILE A 88 -16.35 -6.06 1.52
CA ILE A 88 -17.74 -5.59 1.41
C ILE A 88 -17.80 -4.13 0.93
N VAL A 89 -16.91 -3.26 1.45
CA VAL A 89 -16.89 -1.83 1.10
C VAL A 89 -16.48 -1.64 -0.36
N ARG A 90 -15.50 -2.40 -0.84
CA ARG A 90 -14.93 -2.23 -2.19
C ARG A 90 -15.70 -2.98 -3.28
N ARG A 91 -16.31 -4.13 -2.95
CA ARG A 91 -16.90 -5.06 -3.92
C ARG A 91 -18.24 -5.65 -3.49
N SER A 92 -19.09 -4.84 -2.84
CA SER A 92 -20.49 -5.23 -2.54
C SER A 92 -21.36 -5.47 -3.78
N ASP A 93 -20.86 -5.25 -4.98
CA ASP A 93 -21.52 -5.57 -6.25
C ASP A 93 -21.16 -6.97 -6.79
N ASP A 94 -20.47 -7.81 -6.01
CA ASP A 94 -20.13 -9.19 -6.34
C ASP A 94 -20.56 -10.12 -5.18
N TRP A 95 -21.39 -11.14 -5.46
CA TRP A 95 -21.89 -12.03 -4.41
C TRP A 95 -20.79 -12.91 -3.79
N PHE A 96 -19.77 -13.27 -4.56
CA PHE A 96 -18.67 -14.10 -4.08
C PHE A 96 -17.75 -13.29 -3.16
N ALA A 97 -17.61 -11.98 -3.39
CA ALA A 97 -16.92 -11.08 -2.46
C ALA A 97 -17.69 -10.93 -1.14
N ILE A 98 -19.02 -10.78 -1.18
CA ILE A 98 -19.88 -10.75 0.02
C ILE A 98 -19.75 -12.07 0.80
N PHE A 99 -19.83 -13.22 0.11
CA PHE A 99 -19.64 -14.54 0.71
C PHE A 99 -18.25 -14.69 1.35
N THR A 100 -17.18 -14.32 0.63
CA THR A 100 -15.81 -14.42 1.13
C THR A 100 -15.61 -13.54 2.36
N SER A 101 -16.21 -12.35 2.38
CA SER A 101 -16.21 -11.47 3.53
C SER A 101 -16.90 -12.11 4.75
N LEU A 102 -18.10 -12.64 4.56
CA LEU A 102 -18.86 -13.32 5.61
C LEU A 102 -18.06 -14.48 6.21
N PHE A 103 -17.51 -15.31 5.31
CA PHE A 103 -16.65 -16.43 5.64
C PHE A 103 -15.46 -16.00 6.49
N LEU A 104 -14.73 -14.95 6.08
CA LEU A 104 -13.55 -14.49 6.81
C LEU A 104 -13.91 -14.08 8.25
N VAL A 105 -15.03 -13.37 8.45
CA VAL A 105 -15.48 -12.97 9.79
C VAL A 105 -15.78 -14.19 10.66
N THR A 106 -16.60 -15.13 10.18
CA THR A 106 -16.98 -16.32 10.97
C THR A 106 -15.83 -17.30 11.17
N PHE A 107 -14.97 -17.46 10.17
CA PHE A 107 -13.80 -18.33 10.25
C PHE A 107 -12.71 -17.74 11.15
N GLY A 108 -12.54 -16.42 11.15
CA GLY A 108 -11.66 -15.72 12.08
C GLY A 108 -11.99 -16.04 13.53
N VAL A 109 -13.29 -16.09 13.87
CA VAL A 109 -13.76 -16.52 15.20
C VAL A 109 -13.57 -18.02 15.41
N ARG A 110 -13.93 -18.86 14.44
CA ARG A 110 -13.80 -20.34 14.50
C ARG A 110 -12.39 -20.83 14.86
N VAL A 111 -11.37 -20.12 14.38
CA VAL A 111 -9.96 -20.45 14.59
C VAL A 111 -9.47 -20.08 15.99
N THR A 112 -10.18 -19.19 16.69
CA THR A 112 -9.85 -18.82 18.07
C THR A 112 -10.37 -19.82 19.08
N ASN A 113 -9.77 -19.82 20.27
CA ASN A 113 -10.29 -20.61 21.38
C ASN A 113 -11.58 -20.01 21.93
N LEU A 114 -11.78 -18.70 21.77
CA LEU A 114 -12.98 -17.98 22.20
C LEU A 114 -14.28 -18.64 21.71
N ALA A 115 -14.32 -19.09 20.46
CA ALA A 115 -15.49 -19.75 19.89
C ALA A 115 -15.82 -21.08 20.58
N ASN A 116 -14.79 -21.86 20.93
CA ASN A 116 -14.97 -23.11 21.67
C ASN A 116 -15.43 -22.82 23.11
N THR A 117 -14.90 -21.78 23.76
CA THR A 117 -15.32 -21.34 25.09
C THR A 117 -16.78 -20.90 25.13
N ILE A 118 -17.23 -20.16 24.11
CA ILE A 118 -18.64 -19.75 23.95
C ILE A 118 -19.53 -20.99 23.78
N ALA A 119 -19.11 -21.95 22.96
CA ALA A 119 -19.90 -23.13 22.64
C ALA A 119 -20.11 -24.08 23.83
N VAL A 120 -19.31 -23.97 24.89
CA VAL A 120 -19.49 -24.72 26.14
C VAL A 120 -20.11 -23.89 27.27
N MET A 121 -20.36 -22.60 27.04
CA MET A 121 -20.96 -21.71 28.04
C MET A 121 -22.47 -21.98 28.14
N PRO A 122 -23.01 -22.18 29.36
CA PRO A 122 -24.43 -22.43 29.56
C PRO A 122 -25.32 -21.35 28.93
N GLY A 123 -26.27 -21.76 28.08
CA GLY A 123 -27.21 -20.86 27.38
C GLY A 123 -26.69 -20.25 26.07
N TYR A 124 -25.41 -20.43 25.74
CA TYR A 124 -24.79 -19.95 24.51
C TYR A 124 -24.28 -21.07 23.60
N GLU A 125 -24.52 -22.34 23.95
CA GLU A 125 -23.99 -23.51 23.26
C GLU A 125 -24.43 -23.53 21.80
N ARG A 126 -25.72 -23.24 21.55
CA ARG A 126 -26.27 -23.18 20.19
C ARG A 126 -25.72 -22.00 19.40
N SER A 127 -25.53 -20.86 20.05
CA SER A 127 -25.06 -19.63 19.41
C SER A 127 -23.58 -19.74 19.04
N GLY A 128 -22.75 -20.26 19.94
CA GLY A 128 -21.34 -20.58 19.67
C GLY A 128 -21.22 -21.68 18.62
N GLY A 129 -22.02 -22.75 18.74
CA GLY A 129 -22.07 -23.83 17.78
C GLY A 129 -22.43 -23.37 16.36
N LEU A 130 -23.37 -22.44 16.21
CA LEU A 130 -23.72 -21.87 14.91
C LEU A 130 -22.54 -21.13 14.27
N ILE A 131 -21.81 -20.31 15.04
CA ILE A 131 -20.61 -19.60 14.53
C ILE A 131 -19.54 -20.61 14.10
N LEU A 132 -19.32 -21.66 14.90
CA LEU A 132 -18.36 -22.72 14.57
C LEU A 132 -18.73 -23.43 13.26
N ALA A 133 -20.00 -23.81 13.10
CA ALA A 133 -20.51 -24.43 11.88
C ALA A 133 -20.35 -23.52 10.66
N MET A 134 -20.67 -22.22 10.79
CA MET A 134 -20.53 -21.25 9.70
C MET A 134 -19.08 -21.09 9.25
N GLY A 135 -18.13 -21.09 10.18
CA GLY A 135 -16.70 -21.08 9.87
C GLY A 135 -16.28 -22.30 9.05
N ASP A 136 -16.63 -23.51 9.50
CA ASP A 136 -16.23 -24.77 8.86
C ASP A 136 -16.93 -25.01 7.51
N ILE A 137 -18.21 -24.63 7.40
CA ILE A 137 -18.92 -24.62 6.11
C ILE A 137 -18.23 -23.63 5.16
N GLY A 138 -17.90 -22.43 5.66
CA GLY A 138 -17.34 -21.34 4.87
C GLY A 138 -16.01 -21.69 4.22
N ILE A 139 -15.07 -22.29 4.97
CA ILE A 139 -13.74 -22.68 4.44
C ILE A 139 -13.84 -23.78 3.39
N VAL A 140 -14.72 -24.77 3.58
CA VAL A 140 -14.94 -25.85 2.60
C VAL A 140 -15.56 -25.29 1.33
N LEU A 141 -16.61 -24.48 1.46
CA LEU A 141 -17.26 -23.82 0.31
C LEU A 141 -16.33 -22.85 -0.41
N PHE A 142 -15.54 -22.06 0.33
CA PHE A 142 -14.52 -21.19 -0.26
C PHE A 142 -13.55 -22.00 -1.12
N SER A 143 -13.03 -23.12 -0.60
CA SER A 143 -12.12 -24.01 -1.34
C SER A 143 -12.75 -24.60 -2.60
N MET A 144 -14.07 -24.89 -2.58
CA MET A 144 -14.81 -25.40 -3.73
C MET A 144 -15.10 -24.34 -4.79
N LEU A 145 -15.36 -23.09 -4.37
CA LEU A 145 -15.85 -22.00 -5.22
C LEU A 145 -14.73 -21.11 -5.76
N PHE A 146 -13.63 -20.98 -5.02
CA PHE A 146 -12.50 -20.12 -5.38
C PHE A 146 -11.82 -20.56 -6.69
N PRO A 147 -11.35 -19.63 -7.55
CA PRO A 147 -11.33 -18.16 -7.39
C PRO A 147 -12.54 -17.42 -7.97
N ASN A 148 -13.48 -18.12 -8.63
CA ASN A 148 -14.46 -17.49 -9.52
C ASN A 148 -15.92 -17.76 -9.15
N GLY A 149 -16.20 -18.29 -7.96
CA GLY A 149 -17.55 -18.52 -7.46
C GLY A 149 -18.31 -19.66 -8.14
N LYS A 150 -17.66 -20.50 -8.96
CA LYS A 150 -18.33 -21.62 -9.66
C LYS A 150 -18.00 -22.95 -9.00
N PHE A 151 -18.89 -23.94 -9.07
CA PHE A 151 -18.54 -25.32 -8.72
C PHE A 151 -17.86 -26.04 -9.89
N VAL A 152 -16.71 -26.64 -9.62
CA VAL A 152 -15.95 -27.44 -10.59
C VAL A 152 -15.48 -28.72 -9.92
N PRO A 153 -16.00 -29.89 -10.32
CA PRO A 153 -17.07 -30.12 -11.32
C PRO A 153 -18.46 -29.63 -10.87
N ARG A 154 -19.36 -29.37 -11.83
CA ARG A 154 -20.68 -28.75 -11.57
C ARG A 154 -21.59 -29.55 -10.64
N TRP A 155 -21.44 -30.87 -10.57
CA TRP A 155 -22.24 -31.72 -9.70
C TRP A 155 -21.96 -31.49 -8.21
N MET A 156 -20.83 -30.87 -7.86
CA MET A 156 -20.49 -30.58 -6.46
C MET A 156 -21.48 -29.64 -5.77
N LYS A 157 -22.30 -28.88 -6.50
CA LYS A 157 -23.37 -28.10 -5.87
C LYS A 157 -24.38 -28.98 -5.10
N PHE A 158 -24.55 -30.24 -5.50
CA PHE A 158 -25.50 -31.16 -4.89
C PHE A 158 -25.01 -31.77 -3.57
N ILE A 159 -23.70 -31.69 -3.27
CA ILE A 159 -23.16 -32.14 -1.97
C ILE A 159 -23.20 -31.05 -0.89
N VAL A 160 -23.48 -29.79 -1.27
CA VAL A 160 -23.54 -28.66 -0.32
C VAL A 160 -24.58 -28.84 0.78
N PRO A 161 -25.82 -29.30 0.50
CA PRO A 161 -26.79 -29.57 1.56
C PRO A 161 -26.27 -30.61 2.57
N LEU A 162 -25.55 -31.63 2.10
CA LEU A 162 -24.96 -32.64 2.97
C LEU A 162 -23.85 -32.04 3.86
N LEU A 163 -23.01 -31.15 3.32
CA LEU A 163 -22.03 -30.39 4.11
C LEU A 163 -22.72 -29.56 5.21
N VAL A 164 -23.77 -28.84 4.86
CA VAL A 164 -24.50 -27.99 5.83
C VAL A 164 -25.16 -28.83 6.91
N ILE A 165 -25.87 -29.90 6.55
CA ILE A 165 -26.53 -30.80 7.51
C ILE A 165 -25.51 -31.44 8.44
N THR A 166 -24.39 -31.93 7.91
CA THR A 166 -23.35 -32.55 8.74
C THR A 166 -22.71 -31.55 9.69
N MET A 167 -22.35 -30.34 9.24
CA MET A 167 -21.73 -29.32 10.10
C MET A 167 -22.69 -28.76 11.15
N LEU A 168 -23.94 -28.45 10.80
CA LEU A 168 -24.95 -28.02 11.79
C LEU A 168 -25.28 -29.15 12.77
N GLY A 169 -25.33 -30.40 12.28
CA GLY A 169 -25.52 -31.60 13.10
C GLY A 169 -24.42 -31.79 14.14
N ILE A 170 -23.18 -31.45 13.80
CA ILE A 170 -22.02 -31.53 14.71
C ILE A 170 -22.08 -30.46 15.80
N TYR A 171 -22.45 -29.22 15.47
CA TYR A 171 -22.24 -28.08 16.38
C TYR A 171 -23.49 -27.54 17.08
N ILE A 172 -24.69 -27.68 16.51
CA ILE A 172 -25.90 -27.00 17.02
C ILE A 172 -26.76 -27.87 17.93
N PHE A 173 -26.63 -29.20 17.83
CA PHE A 173 -27.50 -30.13 18.55
C PHE A 173 -26.75 -30.81 19.71
N PRO A 174 -26.79 -30.23 20.94
CA PRO A 174 -26.10 -30.78 22.10
C PRO A 174 -26.63 -32.16 22.55
N ASN A 175 -27.79 -32.60 22.05
CA ASN A 175 -28.42 -33.88 22.37
C ASN A 175 -28.97 -34.63 21.13
N ALA A 176 -28.47 -34.35 19.92
CA ALA A 176 -28.88 -35.18 18.77
C ALA A 176 -28.40 -36.62 19.02
N PRO A 177 -29.30 -37.63 19.14
CA PRO A 177 -28.93 -38.99 19.55
C PRO A 177 -28.01 -39.74 18.57
N PHE A 178 -27.56 -39.10 17.49
CA PHE A 178 -26.96 -39.77 16.35
C PHE A 178 -25.46 -39.51 16.17
N PHE A 179 -24.85 -38.51 16.84
CA PHE A 179 -23.43 -38.22 16.58
C PHE A 179 -22.51 -38.02 17.80
N TRP A 180 -22.75 -37.15 18.78
CA TRP A 180 -21.72 -36.95 19.83
C TRP A 180 -21.49 -38.20 20.72
N ASN A 181 -22.56 -38.89 21.09
CA ASN A 181 -22.50 -40.13 21.88
C ASN A 181 -22.14 -41.38 21.05
N THR A 182 -22.23 -41.33 19.71
CA THR A 182 -22.08 -42.50 18.82
C THR A 182 -20.79 -42.45 17.96
N MET A 183 -20.37 -41.28 17.47
CA MET A 183 -19.17 -41.12 16.64
C MET A 183 -17.87 -41.17 17.47
N GLY A 184 -17.93 -40.73 18.72
CA GLY A 184 -16.75 -40.44 19.52
C GLY A 184 -15.82 -39.40 18.87
N ARG A 185 -14.69 -39.09 19.54
CA ARG A 185 -13.68 -38.14 19.04
C ARG A 185 -13.19 -38.48 17.63
N ASN A 186 -13.05 -39.78 17.33
CA ASN A 186 -12.54 -40.26 16.04
C ASN A 186 -13.54 -40.03 14.90
N GLY A 187 -14.84 -40.23 15.15
CA GLY A 187 -15.86 -39.99 14.15
C GLY A 187 -16.03 -38.51 13.81
N TYR A 188 -15.96 -37.63 14.82
CA TYR A 188 -15.90 -36.17 14.61
C TYR A 188 -14.72 -35.79 13.72
N LEU A 189 -13.50 -36.24 14.07
CA LEU A 189 -12.31 -35.95 13.30
C LEU A 189 -12.42 -36.48 11.87
N LEU A 190 -12.96 -37.68 11.66
CA LEU A 190 -13.12 -38.27 10.34
C LEU A 190 -14.13 -37.48 9.49
N ALA A 191 -15.25 -37.07 10.07
CA ALA A 191 -16.27 -36.29 9.38
C ALA A 191 -15.75 -34.89 8.97
N THR A 192 -15.12 -34.17 9.90
CA THR A 192 -14.58 -32.82 9.59
C THR A 192 -13.43 -32.91 8.61
N THR A 193 -12.49 -33.84 8.80
CA THR A 193 -11.33 -34.04 7.92
C THR A 193 -11.76 -34.47 6.52
N GLY A 194 -12.80 -35.30 6.41
CA GLY A 194 -13.38 -35.70 5.13
C GLY A 194 -13.85 -34.49 4.33
N TRP A 195 -14.58 -33.55 4.95
CA TRP A 195 -15.04 -32.35 4.27
C TRP A 195 -13.92 -31.41 3.84
N TYR A 196 -12.92 -31.22 4.69
CA TYR A 196 -11.72 -30.46 4.33
C TYR A 196 -11.00 -31.10 3.13
N LEU A 197 -10.85 -32.43 3.13
CA LEU A 197 -10.25 -33.17 2.02
C LEU A 197 -11.04 -32.98 0.72
N VAL A 198 -12.38 -33.00 0.77
CA VAL A 198 -13.22 -32.73 -0.39
C VAL A 198 -12.98 -31.31 -0.94
N GLY A 199 -12.88 -30.30 -0.08
CA GLY A 199 -12.56 -28.93 -0.48
C GLY A 199 -11.17 -28.84 -1.15
N ILE A 200 -10.17 -29.48 -0.56
CA ILE A 200 -8.79 -29.58 -1.07
C ILE A 200 -8.75 -30.26 -2.44
N LEU A 201 -9.37 -31.43 -2.56
CA LEU A 201 -9.40 -32.22 -3.80
C LEU A 201 -10.11 -31.45 -4.91
N SER A 202 -11.13 -30.66 -4.59
CA SER A 202 -11.79 -29.76 -5.54
C SER A 202 -10.84 -28.67 -6.05
N ALA A 203 -10.11 -28.00 -5.15
CA ALA A 203 -9.13 -27.00 -5.53
C ALA A 203 -8.00 -27.57 -6.40
N VAL A 204 -7.49 -28.76 -6.07
CA VAL A 204 -6.49 -29.51 -6.85
C VAL A 204 -7.05 -29.90 -8.22
N TYR A 205 -8.24 -30.48 -8.27
CA TYR A 205 -8.90 -30.85 -9.52
C TYR A 205 -9.06 -29.64 -10.45
N ARG A 206 -9.49 -28.50 -9.90
CA ARG A 206 -9.63 -27.24 -10.64
C ARG A 206 -8.29 -26.74 -11.15
N TYR A 207 -7.25 -26.75 -10.33
CA TYR A 207 -5.90 -26.31 -10.69
C TYR A 207 -5.36 -27.02 -11.93
N PHE A 208 -5.53 -28.34 -12.00
CA PHE A 208 -4.99 -29.15 -13.10
C PHE A 208 -5.86 -29.14 -14.36
N ARG A 209 -7.18 -29.07 -14.24
CA ARG A 209 -8.09 -29.26 -15.40
C ARG A 209 -8.60 -27.97 -16.03
N ASN A 210 -9.04 -26.99 -15.24
CA ASN A 210 -9.91 -25.91 -15.73
C ASN A 210 -9.40 -24.49 -15.46
N ALA A 211 -8.27 -24.33 -14.76
CA ALA A 211 -7.75 -23.02 -14.36
C ALA A 211 -6.87 -22.36 -15.43
N THR A 212 -7.10 -21.06 -15.69
CA THR A 212 -6.19 -20.21 -16.48
C THR A 212 -4.86 -19.96 -15.75
N LEU A 213 -3.83 -19.45 -16.42
CA LEU A 213 -2.53 -19.13 -15.80
C LEU A 213 -2.65 -18.21 -14.56
N ALA A 214 -3.47 -17.16 -14.63
CA ALA A 214 -3.75 -16.27 -13.51
C ALA A 214 -4.52 -16.98 -12.37
N GLN A 215 -5.51 -17.80 -12.72
CA GLN A 215 -6.27 -18.58 -11.73
C GLN A 215 -5.41 -19.66 -11.07
N LYS A 216 -4.45 -20.26 -11.78
CA LYS A 216 -3.49 -21.21 -11.20
C LYS A 216 -2.63 -20.54 -10.12
N GLN A 217 -2.17 -19.31 -10.37
CA GLN A 217 -1.43 -18.55 -9.36
C GLN A 217 -2.29 -18.21 -8.14
N GLN A 218 -3.53 -17.73 -8.35
CA GLN A 218 -4.46 -17.44 -7.26
C GLN A 218 -4.79 -18.70 -6.44
N ILE A 219 -5.12 -19.82 -7.12
CA ILE A 219 -5.42 -21.10 -6.47
C ILE A 219 -4.21 -21.59 -5.70
N ARG A 220 -2.99 -21.47 -6.24
CA ARG A 220 -1.77 -21.88 -5.53
C ARG A 220 -1.61 -21.15 -4.20
N TRP A 221 -1.79 -19.84 -4.18
CA TRP A 221 -1.65 -19.05 -2.95
C TRP A 221 -2.76 -19.34 -1.94
N ALA A 222 -4.02 -19.37 -2.38
CA ALA A 222 -5.14 -19.75 -1.52
C ALA A 222 -4.97 -21.17 -0.96
N PHE A 223 -4.54 -22.10 -1.81
CA PHE A 223 -4.30 -23.50 -1.43
C PHE A 223 -3.22 -23.61 -0.35
N ILE A 224 -2.07 -22.93 -0.51
CA ILE A 224 -1.02 -22.87 0.52
C ILE A 224 -1.59 -22.31 1.84
N GLY A 225 -2.41 -21.25 1.77
CA GLY A 225 -3.07 -20.64 2.92
C GLY A 225 -4.10 -21.54 3.61
N THR A 226 -4.76 -22.45 2.88
CA THR A 226 -5.71 -23.42 3.45
C THR A 226 -5.05 -24.72 3.91
N MET A 227 -4.03 -25.20 3.20
CA MET A 227 -3.31 -26.45 3.48
C MET A 227 -2.44 -26.37 4.71
N GLY A 228 -1.80 -25.22 4.94
CA GLY A 228 -0.96 -25.01 6.12
C GLY A 228 -1.74 -25.24 7.43
N PRO A 229 -2.83 -24.51 7.68
CA PRO A 229 -3.72 -24.71 8.83
C PRO A 229 -4.24 -26.15 8.96
N PHE A 230 -4.63 -26.77 7.85
CA PHE A 230 -5.17 -28.13 7.85
C PHE A 230 -4.12 -29.19 8.18
N ALA A 231 -2.94 -29.13 7.56
CA ALA A 231 -1.83 -30.01 7.87
C ALA A 231 -1.38 -29.84 9.33
N TRP A 232 -1.34 -28.59 9.82
CA TRP A 232 -1.07 -28.31 11.22
C TRP A 232 -2.12 -28.90 12.16
N PHE A 233 -3.42 -28.74 11.86
CA PHE A 233 -4.50 -29.33 12.66
C PHE A 233 -4.36 -30.85 12.79
N LEU A 234 -4.02 -31.53 11.69
CA LEU A 234 -3.78 -32.98 11.70
C LEU A 234 -2.54 -33.36 12.51
N ILE A 235 -1.42 -32.68 12.27
CA ILE A 235 -0.17 -32.89 13.02
C ILE A 235 -0.39 -32.61 14.51
N PHE A 236 -1.12 -31.53 14.84
CA PHE A 236 -1.45 -31.13 16.20
C PHE A 236 -2.29 -32.20 16.91
N GLN A 237 -3.36 -32.71 16.29
CA GLN A 237 -4.19 -33.73 16.90
C GLN A 237 -3.41 -35.04 17.16
N VAL A 238 -2.50 -35.39 16.25
CA VAL A 238 -1.62 -36.57 16.39
C VAL A 238 -0.56 -36.36 17.49
N LEU A 239 0.07 -35.18 17.55
CA LEU A 239 1.08 -34.85 18.55
C LEU A 239 0.44 -34.72 19.94
N LEU A 240 -0.66 -33.97 20.08
CA LEU A 240 -1.35 -33.77 21.36
C LEU A 240 -1.89 -35.11 21.90
N GLY A 241 -2.39 -35.99 21.03
CA GLY A 241 -2.79 -37.35 21.41
C GLY A 241 -1.62 -38.21 21.91
N SER A 242 -0.41 -37.98 21.40
CA SER A 242 0.81 -38.71 21.79
C SER A 242 1.50 -38.15 23.04
N PHE A 243 1.28 -36.88 23.38
CA PHE A 243 1.93 -36.22 24.53
C PHE A 243 1.04 -36.16 25.79
N LEU A 244 -0.27 -36.34 25.68
CA LEU A 244 -1.20 -36.37 26.84
C LEU A 244 -1.18 -37.69 27.63
N THR A 245 -0.29 -38.63 27.29
CA THR A 245 -0.02 -39.82 28.11
C THR A 245 0.97 -39.58 29.26
N PHE A 246 1.54 -38.38 29.37
CA PHE A 246 2.44 -38.03 30.47
C PHE A 246 1.64 -37.40 31.62
N GLU A 247 1.40 -38.20 32.65
CA GLU A 247 0.82 -37.80 33.94
C GLU A 247 1.58 -36.65 34.62
N ASP A 248 0.81 -35.70 35.14
CA ASP A 248 0.97 -34.91 36.38
C ASP A 248 2.31 -34.25 36.74
N SER A 249 3.27 -34.09 35.84
CA SER A 249 4.43 -33.27 36.16
C SER A 249 5.04 -32.51 34.97
N ILE A 250 5.33 -31.24 35.26
CA ILE A 250 6.37 -30.38 34.67
C ILE A 250 5.84 -29.23 33.77
N PRO A 251 6.32 -27.98 33.97
CA PRO A 251 6.09 -26.80 33.10
C PRO A 251 6.43 -26.98 31.61
N LEU A 252 7.00 -28.13 31.22
CA LEU A 252 7.22 -28.55 29.84
C LEU A 252 5.90 -28.70 29.07
N ALA A 253 4.85 -29.23 29.69
CA ALA A 253 3.53 -29.37 29.06
C ALA A 253 2.92 -27.99 28.74
N ALA A 254 3.02 -27.03 29.67
CA ALA A 254 2.58 -25.65 29.46
C ALA A 254 3.40 -24.94 28.37
N GLY A 255 4.72 -25.13 28.36
CA GLY A 255 5.61 -24.62 27.30
C GLY A 255 5.28 -25.22 25.92
N LEU A 256 5.03 -26.53 25.85
CA LEU A 256 4.68 -27.22 24.61
C LEU A 256 3.32 -26.76 24.08
N GLN A 257 2.32 -26.62 24.96
CA GLN A 257 1.01 -26.08 24.61
C GLN A 257 1.12 -24.67 24.04
N LEU A 258 2.01 -23.84 24.60
CA LEU A 258 2.15 -22.45 24.20
C LEU A 258 2.94 -22.29 22.89
N VAL A 259 4.02 -23.03 22.70
CA VAL A 259 4.73 -23.12 21.40
C VAL A 259 3.80 -23.65 20.32
N SER A 260 3.00 -24.67 20.64
CA SER A 260 2.01 -25.22 19.73
C SER A 260 0.90 -24.22 19.38
N ARG A 261 0.45 -23.44 20.36
CA ARG A 261 -0.51 -22.35 20.13
C ARG A 261 0.08 -21.29 19.19
N LEU A 262 1.31 -20.84 19.44
CA LEU A 262 2.04 -19.88 18.58
C LEU A 262 2.23 -20.39 17.14
N ALA A 263 2.62 -21.65 16.98
CA ALA A 263 2.74 -22.26 15.67
C ALA A 263 1.39 -22.34 14.95
N GLY A 264 0.32 -22.73 15.65
CA GLY A 264 -1.04 -22.71 15.11
C GLY A 264 -1.45 -21.33 14.62
N ILE A 265 -1.25 -20.29 15.43
CA ILE A 265 -1.57 -18.90 15.10
C ILE A 265 -0.87 -18.45 13.82
N PHE A 266 0.44 -18.69 13.72
CA PHE A 266 1.20 -18.34 12.52
C PHE A 266 0.64 -19.02 11.27
N MET A 267 0.25 -20.29 11.38
CA MET A 267 -0.34 -21.03 10.27
C MET A 267 -1.72 -20.48 9.90
N PHE A 268 -2.55 -20.12 10.87
CA PHE A 268 -3.88 -19.54 10.60
C PHE A 268 -3.84 -18.11 10.03
N LEU A 269 -2.77 -17.35 10.30
CA LEU A 269 -2.51 -16.06 9.65
C LEU A 269 -2.15 -16.20 8.17
N MET A 270 -1.77 -17.39 7.69
CA MET A 270 -1.42 -17.61 6.29
C MET A 270 -2.62 -17.43 5.36
N LEU A 271 -3.80 -17.92 5.73
CA LEU A 271 -5.00 -17.80 4.89
C LEU A 271 -5.36 -16.35 4.54
N PRO A 272 -5.57 -15.43 5.52
CA PRO A 272 -5.86 -14.03 5.22
C PRO A 272 -4.69 -13.34 4.53
N LEU A 273 -3.45 -13.70 4.86
CA LEU A 273 -2.25 -13.19 4.18
C LEU A 273 -2.26 -13.56 2.70
N PHE A 274 -2.50 -14.83 2.34
CA PHE A 274 -2.50 -15.28 0.95
C PHE A 274 -3.70 -14.82 0.15
N ILE A 275 -4.86 -14.64 0.79
CA ILE A 275 -6.00 -13.96 0.17
C ILE A 275 -5.63 -12.51 -0.13
N THR A 276 -5.00 -11.80 0.81
CA THR A 276 -4.52 -10.43 0.61
C THR A 276 -3.49 -10.35 -0.51
N ILE A 277 -2.54 -11.29 -0.57
CA ILE A 277 -1.55 -11.41 -1.66
C ILE A 277 -2.26 -11.63 -2.98
N SER A 278 -3.26 -12.50 -3.04
CA SER A 278 -4.04 -12.77 -4.25
C SER A 278 -4.82 -11.55 -4.73
N ILE A 279 -5.35 -10.74 -3.80
CA ILE A 279 -6.01 -9.47 -4.11
C ILE A 279 -4.99 -8.45 -4.63
N ALA A 280 -3.89 -8.23 -3.91
CA ALA A 280 -2.90 -7.19 -4.22
C ALA A 280 -2.07 -7.48 -5.48
N SER A 281 -1.57 -8.71 -5.64
CA SER A 281 -0.65 -9.08 -6.73
C SER A 281 -1.36 -9.53 -8.01
N ALA A 282 -2.54 -10.15 -7.88
CA ALA A 282 -3.25 -10.77 -8.98
C ALA A 282 -4.62 -10.16 -9.25
N ARG A 283 -4.88 -8.95 -8.70
CA ARG A 283 -6.12 -8.17 -8.86
C ARG A 283 -7.39 -9.00 -8.66
N LEU A 284 -7.37 -9.89 -7.67
CA LEU A 284 -8.57 -10.68 -7.35
C LEU A 284 -9.73 -9.73 -7.01
N PHE A 285 -10.91 -10.02 -7.55
CA PHE A 285 -12.11 -9.18 -7.46
C PHE A 285 -11.97 -7.77 -8.10
N ASP A 286 -10.93 -7.52 -8.90
CA ASP A 286 -10.56 -6.18 -9.41
C ASP A 286 -10.42 -5.13 -8.29
N ILE A 287 -10.06 -5.56 -7.08
CA ILE A 287 -9.82 -4.65 -5.96
C ILE A 287 -8.36 -4.20 -6.03
N ASP A 288 -8.14 -2.98 -6.48
CA ASP A 288 -6.86 -2.31 -6.25
C ASP A 288 -6.77 -1.96 -4.76
N LEU A 289 -6.05 -2.81 -4.02
CA LEU A 289 -5.60 -2.52 -2.67
C LEU A 289 -4.51 -1.43 -2.73
N LEU A 290 -4.93 -0.20 -3.08
CA LEU A 290 -4.21 1.02 -2.70
C LEU A 290 -4.37 1.18 -1.18
N ILE A 291 -3.83 0.23 -0.42
CA ILE A 291 -3.77 0.35 1.02
C ILE A 291 -2.67 1.36 1.30
N ASN A 292 -3.02 2.41 2.03
CA ASN A 292 -2.07 3.36 2.57
C ASN A 292 -0.92 2.59 3.23
N ARG A 293 0.30 2.76 2.71
CA ARG A 293 1.55 2.10 3.14
C ARG A 293 1.65 2.12 4.68
N SER A 294 1.28 3.24 5.28
CA SER A 294 1.26 3.45 6.73
C SER A 294 0.22 2.60 7.49
N LEU A 295 -0.91 2.25 6.88
CA LEU A 295 -1.91 1.37 7.49
C LEU A 295 -1.41 -0.08 7.53
N VAL A 296 -0.82 -0.57 6.43
CA VAL A 296 -0.21 -1.91 6.39
C VAL A 296 0.93 -2.00 7.41
N TYR A 297 1.80 -1.00 7.47
CA TYR A 297 2.84 -0.95 8.51
C TYR A 297 2.27 -0.81 9.90
N GLY A 298 1.21 -0.01 10.09
CA GLY A 298 0.56 0.17 11.38
C GLY A 298 0.08 -1.16 11.93
N ILE A 299 -0.71 -1.90 11.13
CA ILE A 299 -1.27 -3.20 11.51
C ILE A 299 -0.16 -4.23 11.76
N LEU A 300 0.83 -4.33 10.87
CA LEU A 300 1.93 -5.28 11.02
C LEU A 300 2.87 -4.92 12.18
N THR A 301 3.08 -3.64 12.48
CA THR A 301 3.83 -3.18 13.65
C THR A 301 3.08 -3.49 14.95
N VAL A 302 1.77 -3.27 14.98
CA VAL A 302 0.91 -3.65 16.11
C VAL A 302 0.98 -5.16 16.33
N GLY A 303 0.86 -5.94 15.25
CA GLY A 303 0.99 -7.40 15.33
C GLY A 303 2.34 -7.85 15.87
N LEU A 304 3.44 -7.26 15.36
CA LEU A 304 4.79 -7.52 15.88
C LEU A 304 4.91 -7.13 17.37
N GLY A 305 4.30 -6.02 17.79
CA GLY A 305 4.31 -5.54 19.17
C GLY A 305 3.61 -6.52 20.11
N LEU A 306 2.44 -7.00 19.71
CA LEU A 306 1.74 -8.07 20.43
C LEU A 306 2.58 -9.36 20.47
N THR A 307 3.25 -9.73 19.39
CA THR A 307 4.10 -10.94 19.36
C THR A 307 5.25 -10.85 20.37
N PHE A 308 5.88 -9.67 20.48
CA PHE A 308 6.92 -9.42 21.47
C PHE A 308 6.39 -9.42 22.90
N ALA A 309 5.22 -8.80 23.14
CA ALA A 309 4.56 -8.82 24.45
C ALA A 309 4.24 -10.26 24.89
N LEU A 310 3.77 -11.10 23.96
CA LEU A 310 3.50 -12.52 24.20
C LEU A 310 4.77 -13.31 24.51
N ALA A 311 5.84 -13.11 23.73
CA ALA A 311 7.13 -13.76 23.96
C ALA A 311 7.74 -13.40 25.33
N LEU A 312 7.65 -12.12 25.71
CA LEU A 312 8.06 -11.65 27.04
C LEU A 312 7.28 -12.34 28.15
N GLY A 313 5.96 -12.47 27.98
CA GLY A 313 5.14 -13.11 28.99
C GLY A 313 5.38 -14.60 29.13
N LEU A 314 5.59 -15.28 28.02
CA LEU A 314 6.06 -16.67 27.94
C LEU A 314 7.31 -16.90 28.79
N ILE A 315 8.32 -16.07 28.54
CA ILE A 315 9.62 -16.16 29.21
C ILE A 315 9.46 -15.87 30.70
N SER A 316 8.62 -14.89 31.06
CA SER A 316 8.32 -14.56 32.46
C SER A 316 7.66 -15.73 33.20
N ILE A 317 6.71 -16.43 32.58
CA ILE A 317 6.04 -17.62 33.14
C ILE A 317 7.01 -18.79 33.29
N VAL A 318 7.79 -19.10 32.25
CA VAL A 318 8.79 -20.17 32.28
C VAL A 318 9.82 -19.90 33.38
N PHE A 319 10.26 -18.66 33.52
CA PHE A 319 11.25 -18.27 34.52
C PHE A 319 10.70 -18.34 35.94
N LYS A 320 9.48 -17.84 36.18
CA LYS A 320 8.79 -17.94 37.48
C LYS A 320 8.63 -19.39 37.95
N ASN A 321 8.44 -20.32 37.01
CA ASN A 321 8.33 -21.75 37.31
C ASN A 321 9.69 -22.44 37.52
N LEU A 322 10.76 -21.94 36.91
CA LEU A 322 12.13 -22.46 37.09
C LEU A 322 12.80 -21.93 38.36
N HIS A 323 12.50 -20.70 38.79
CA HIS A 323 13.10 -20.07 39.96
C HIS A 323 12.01 -19.67 40.97
N ARG A 324 11.96 -20.34 42.12
CA ARG A 324 11.02 -20.08 43.24
C ARG A 324 11.26 -18.74 43.98
N SER A 325 12.18 -17.88 43.51
CA SER A 325 12.60 -16.67 44.21
C SER A 325 12.06 -15.38 43.58
N ASP A 326 12.00 -14.33 44.39
CA ASP A 326 11.44 -12.98 44.14
C ASP A 326 12.14 -12.16 43.03
N GLN A 327 13.04 -12.78 42.24
CA GLN A 327 13.77 -12.12 41.15
C GLN A 327 12.97 -11.95 39.85
N SER A 328 11.66 -12.24 39.89
CA SER A 328 10.74 -12.09 38.76
C SER A 328 10.78 -10.68 38.16
N PHE A 329 10.96 -9.65 38.98
CA PHE A 329 11.02 -8.25 38.55
C PHE A 329 12.28 -7.92 37.75
N MET A 330 13.45 -8.36 38.22
CA MET A 330 14.73 -8.07 37.58
C MET A 330 14.83 -8.75 36.20
N VAL A 331 14.32 -9.97 36.11
CA VAL A 331 14.29 -10.74 34.86
C VAL A 331 13.27 -10.18 33.88
N ALA A 332 12.07 -9.82 34.35
CA ALA A 332 11.08 -9.10 33.52
C ALA A 332 11.65 -7.77 32.98
N THR A 333 12.45 -7.07 33.77
CA THR A 333 13.13 -5.83 33.36
C THR A 333 14.18 -6.09 32.28
N ILE A 334 15.07 -7.07 32.48
CA ILE A 334 16.10 -7.44 31.50
C ILE A 334 15.47 -7.87 30.17
N PHE A 335 14.41 -8.68 30.23
CA PHE A 335 13.70 -9.12 29.02
C PHE A 335 12.95 -7.96 28.35
N SER A 336 12.31 -7.07 29.10
CA SER A 336 11.66 -5.88 28.54
C SER A 336 12.65 -4.96 27.81
N VAL A 337 13.86 -4.80 28.37
CA VAL A 337 14.96 -4.08 27.73
C VAL A 337 15.42 -4.80 26.45
N ALA A 338 15.59 -6.12 26.49
CA ALA A 338 15.97 -6.92 25.33
C ALA A 338 14.91 -6.89 24.21
N ALA A 339 13.62 -6.97 24.57
CA ALA A 339 12.51 -6.82 23.64
C ALA A 339 12.47 -5.42 23.03
N GLY A 340 12.65 -4.36 23.82
CA GLY A 340 12.78 -2.99 23.30
C GLY A 340 13.93 -2.84 22.32
N ALA A 341 15.09 -3.45 22.60
CA ALA A 341 16.26 -3.44 21.74
C ALA A 341 16.07 -4.24 20.43
N LEU A 342 15.34 -5.37 20.48
CA LEU A 342 15.10 -6.25 19.33
C LEU A 342 13.87 -5.86 18.49
N PHE A 343 12.91 -5.12 19.08
CA PHE A 343 11.68 -4.71 18.42
C PHE A 343 11.95 -3.79 17.23
N GLN A 344 12.82 -2.79 17.39
CA GLN A 344 13.17 -1.85 16.32
C GLN A 344 13.84 -2.56 15.11
N PRO A 345 14.86 -3.42 15.29
CA PRO A 345 15.41 -4.24 14.21
C PRO A 345 14.37 -5.13 13.52
N ALA A 346 13.52 -5.82 14.29
CA ALA A 346 12.48 -6.70 13.76
C ALA A 346 11.43 -5.91 12.95
N ARG A 347 11.00 -4.76 13.48
CA ARG A 347 10.08 -3.83 12.81
C ARG A 347 10.66 -3.33 11.50
N LYS A 348 11.94 -2.96 11.47
CA LYS A 348 12.64 -2.55 10.24
C LYS A 348 12.72 -3.69 9.22
N LYS A 349 13.02 -4.92 9.63
CA LYS A 349 13.01 -6.09 8.73
C LYS A 349 11.61 -6.37 8.17
N LEU A 350 10.59 -6.29 9.01
CA LEU A 350 9.19 -6.45 8.61
C LEU A 350 8.78 -5.38 7.60
N GLN A 351 9.17 -4.12 7.83
CA GLN A 351 8.97 -3.03 6.88
C GLN A 351 9.65 -3.31 5.54
N ARG A 352 10.93 -3.74 5.53
CA ARG A 352 11.66 -4.13 4.31
C ARG A 352 11.02 -5.30 3.59
N PHE A 353 10.55 -6.31 4.33
CA PHE A 353 9.83 -7.44 3.76
C PHE A 353 8.56 -6.94 3.07
N VAL A 354 7.78 -6.08 3.74
CA VAL A 354 6.55 -5.54 3.17
C VAL A 354 6.82 -4.65 1.96
N ASP A 355 7.86 -3.82 2.02
CA ASP A 355 8.35 -2.98 0.92
C ASP A 355 8.74 -3.79 -0.30
N SER A 356 9.58 -4.81 -0.10
CA SER A 356 10.08 -5.69 -1.15
C SER A 356 8.98 -6.59 -1.71
N PHE A 357 8.09 -7.09 -0.86
CA PHE A 357 7.13 -8.14 -1.20
C PHE A 357 5.79 -7.60 -1.71
N PHE A 358 5.22 -6.57 -1.07
CA PHE A 358 3.95 -5.97 -1.51
C PHE A 358 4.15 -4.85 -2.52
N TYR A 359 5.26 -4.11 -2.41
CA TYR A 359 5.49 -2.90 -3.21
C TYR A 359 6.66 -3.04 -4.21
N HIS A 360 7.34 -4.20 -4.25
CA HIS A 360 8.47 -4.49 -5.14
C HIS A 360 9.63 -3.48 -5.01
N ILE A 361 9.82 -2.94 -3.80
CA ILE A 361 10.81 -1.92 -3.49
C ILE A 361 12.06 -2.61 -2.92
N LYS A 362 13.16 -2.66 -3.69
CA LYS A 362 14.49 -3.00 -3.17
C LYS A 362 15.23 -1.70 -2.86
N ILE A 363 15.25 -1.28 -1.60
CA ILE A 363 16.13 -0.18 -1.17
C ILE A 363 17.27 -0.77 -0.35
N ASP A 364 18.49 -0.61 -0.88
CA ASP A 364 19.72 -0.91 -0.17
C ASP A 364 20.11 0.30 0.68
N TYR A 365 20.06 0.13 2.01
CA TYR A 365 20.31 1.20 2.99
C TYR A 365 21.72 1.14 3.59
N GLN A 366 22.59 0.23 3.12
CA GLN A 366 24.00 0.25 3.50
C GLN A 366 24.81 1.26 2.69
N LYS A 367 24.26 1.80 1.60
CA LYS A 367 24.86 2.89 0.86
C LYS A 367 24.24 4.21 1.29
N THR A 368 25.07 5.11 1.81
CA THR A 368 24.69 6.48 2.14
C THR A 368 24.22 7.19 0.85
N PRO A 369 23.25 8.13 0.87
CA PRO A 369 22.85 8.87 -0.34
C PRO A 369 24.02 9.57 -1.07
N ALA A 370 25.12 9.81 -0.36
CA ALA A 370 26.38 10.32 -0.90
C ALA A 370 27.21 9.26 -1.65
N GLU A 371 27.17 7.99 -1.24
CA GLU A 371 27.89 6.88 -1.89
C GLU A 371 27.17 6.38 -3.15
N ILE A 372 25.83 6.39 -3.15
CA ILE A 372 25.03 6.14 -4.37
C ILE A 372 25.27 7.24 -5.43
N ARG A 373 25.68 8.45 -5.01
CA ARG A 373 26.04 9.54 -5.93
C ARG A 373 27.45 9.44 -6.52
N ALA A 374 28.32 8.62 -5.94
CA ALA A 374 29.74 8.58 -6.27
C ALA A 374 30.12 7.44 -7.25
N GLU A 375 29.34 6.36 -7.36
CA GLU A 375 29.73 5.15 -8.10
C GLU A 375 28.68 4.63 -9.11
N SER A 376 28.03 5.50 -9.89
CA SER A 376 27.37 5.02 -11.11
C SER A 376 28.41 5.03 -12.25
N PRO A 377 28.78 3.87 -12.84
CA PRO A 377 29.71 3.84 -13.96
C PRO A 377 29.05 4.52 -15.17
N THR A 378 29.64 5.64 -15.60
CA THR A 378 29.23 6.37 -16.80
C THR A 378 29.38 5.46 -18.03
N ILE A 379 28.30 5.23 -18.78
CA ILE A 379 28.34 4.42 -20.03
C ILE A 379 29.19 5.09 -21.12
N ILE A 380 29.48 6.38 -20.99
CA ILE A 380 30.25 7.14 -21.97
C ILE A 380 31.74 6.84 -21.80
N THR A 381 32.21 5.76 -22.42
CA THR A 381 33.64 5.52 -22.68
C THR A 381 34.07 6.34 -23.88
N GLY A 382 34.52 7.58 -23.64
CA GLY A 382 35.09 8.46 -24.67
C GLY A 382 34.54 9.89 -24.64
N THR A 383 35.18 10.79 -25.38
CA THR A 383 34.71 12.19 -25.58
C THR A 383 33.61 12.30 -26.65
N THR A 384 33.08 11.17 -27.14
CA THR A 384 32.17 11.10 -28.29
C THR A 384 30.95 10.23 -27.98
N LEU A 385 29.77 10.67 -28.41
CA LEU A 385 28.52 9.92 -28.42
C LEU A 385 27.84 10.13 -29.78
N SER A 386 27.64 9.05 -30.53
CA SER A 386 27.20 9.05 -31.92
C SER A 386 28.08 9.96 -32.78
N SER A 387 27.51 11.02 -33.34
CA SER A 387 28.21 12.01 -34.15
C SER A 387 28.62 13.26 -33.36
N TYR A 388 28.34 13.29 -32.05
CA TYR A 388 28.66 14.40 -31.15
C TYR A 388 29.99 14.16 -30.45
N HIS A 389 30.82 15.20 -30.36
CA HIS A 389 32.16 15.15 -29.76
C HIS A 389 32.35 16.22 -28.67
N ASP A 390 33.46 16.14 -27.94
CA ASP A 390 33.81 17.02 -26.81
C ASP A 390 32.78 17.04 -25.68
N LEU A 391 32.19 15.88 -25.34
CA LEU A 391 31.21 15.80 -24.27
C LEU A 391 31.79 16.25 -22.93
N LYS A 392 31.21 17.31 -22.35
CA LYS A 392 31.52 17.81 -21.01
C LYS A 392 30.26 17.84 -20.17
N LEU A 393 30.29 17.19 -19.01
CA LEU A 393 29.15 17.14 -18.11
C LEU A 393 28.83 18.55 -17.58
N ILE A 394 27.59 19.01 -17.79
CA ILE A 394 27.10 20.33 -17.32
C ILE A 394 25.98 20.21 -16.27
N GLY A 395 25.34 19.04 -16.15
CA GLY A 395 24.30 18.82 -15.13
C GLY A 395 24.04 17.34 -14.85
N ARG A 396 23.66 17.03 -13.59
CA ARG A 396 23.23 15.69 -13.18
C ARG A 396 21.82 15.74 -12.61
N GLY A 397 20.87 15.16 -13.31
CA GLY A 397 19.50 15.00 -12.86
C GLY A 397 19.26 13.67 -12.14
N GLY A 398 18.01 13.47 -11.69
CA GLY A 398 17.59 12.19 -11.09
C GLY A 398 17.59 11.04 -12.09
N MET A 399 17.25 11.30 -13.36
CA MET A 399 17.08 10.26 -14.39
C MET A 399 18.15 10.30 -15.48
N ALA A 400 18.72 11.46 -15.75
CA ALA A 400 19.63 11.68 -16.86
C ALA A 400 20.79 12.57 -16.44
N GLU A 401 21.86 12.51 -17.20
CA GLU A 401 23.00 13.42 -17.15
C GLU A 401 22.96 14.32 -18.39
N VAL A 402 23.33 15.57 -18.26
CA VAL A 402 23.32 16.54 -19.36
C VAL A 402 24.75 16.95 -19.64
N TYR A 403 25.16 16.84 -20.90
CA TYR A 403 26.49 17.17 -21.38
C TYR A 403 26.39 18.32 -22.38
N SER A 404 27.32 19.27 -22.36
CA SER A 404 27.58 20.11 -23.53
C SER A 404 28.41 19.31 -24.53
N ALA A 405 28.09 19.39 -25.82
CA ALA A 405 28.85 18.73 -26.88
C ALA A 405 28.91 19.62 -28.14
N THR A 406 29.78 19.25 -29.07
CA THR A 406 29.86 19.84 -30.40
C THR A 406 29.18 18.90 -31.40
N SER A 407 28.19 19.43 -32.12
CA SER A 407 27.49 18.70 -33.20
C SER A 407 28.35 18.55 -34.46
N PRO A 408 27.99 17.63 -35.39
CA PRO A 408 28.67 17.50 -36.68
C PRO A 408 28.71 18.78 -37.53
N LYS A 409 27.80 19.72 -37.25
CA LYS A 409 27.71 21.02 -37.91
C LYS A 409 28.51 22.11 -37.17
N ASN A 410 29.43 21.74 -36.28
CA ASN A 410 30.23 22.63 -35.43
C ASN A 410 29.40 23.63 -34.61
N ARG A 411 28.22 23.21 -34.14
CA ARG A 411 27.39 23.97 -33.20
C ARG A 411 27.41 23.34 -31.82
N SER A 412 27.48 24.15 -30.78
CA SER A 412 27.33 23.69 -29.39
C SER A 412 25.89 23.26 -29.12
N VAL A 413 25.74 22.10 -28.50
CA VAL A 413 24.44 21.48 -28.17
C VAL A 413 24.47 20.92 -26.76
N ALA A 414 23.31 20.75 -26.15
CA ALA A 414 23.15 19.99 -24.92
C ALA A 414 22.68 18.56 -25.26
N VAL A 415 23.30 17.56 -24.66
CA VAL A 415 23.01 16.14 -24.86
C VAL A 415 22.59 15.55 -23.52
N LYS A 416 21.30 15.27 -23.37
CA LYS A 416 20.72 14.62 -22.20
C LYS A 416 20.79 13.11 -22.40
N VAL A 417 21.54 12.41 -21.54
CA VAL A 417 21.78 10.96 -21.62
C VAL A 417 21.12 10.26 -20.44
N LEU A 418 20.31 9.25 -20.71
CA LEU A 418 19.65 8.44 -19.67
C LEU A 418 20.70 7.65 -18.87
N LYS A 419 20.60 7.67 -17.54
CA LYS A 419 21.53 6.94 -16.67
C LYS A 419 21.48 5.43 -16.95
N ALA A 420 22.64 4.79 -16.85
CA ALA A 420 22.83 3.36 -17.10
C ALA A 420 21.81 2.44 -16.42
N GLU A 421 21.61 2.67 -15.12
CA GLU A 421 20.69 1.89 -14.29
C GLU A 421 19.25 1.96 -14.80
N LEU A 422 18.83 3.13 -15.31
CA LEU A 422 17.49 3.33 -15.86
C LEU A 422 17.40 2.90 -17.33
N ALA A 423 18.51 2.99 -18.08
CA ALA A 423 18.58 2.51 -19.45
C ALA A 423 18.38 0.98 -19.52
N ALA A 424 18.72 0.22 -18.47
CA ALA A 424 18.45 -1.22 -18.40
C ALA A 424 16.95 -1.55 -18.35
N GLU A 425 16.10 -0.63 -17.90
CA GLU A 425 14.67 -0.82 -17.72
C GLU A 425 13.85 -0.33 -18.94
N GLU A 426 13.16 -1.25 -19.62
CA GLU A 426 12.42 -0.96 -20.87
C GLU A 426 11.39 0.16 -20.73
N GLN A 427 10.75 0.22 -19.56
CA GLN A 427 9.75 1.22 -19.27
C GLN A 427 10.35 2.64 -19.25
N PHE A 428 11.55 2.82 -18.69
CA PHE A 428 12.21 4.13 -18.64
C PHE A 428 12.75 4.54 -20.01
N ARG A 429 13.31 3.60 -20.78
CA ARG A 429 13.73 3.85 -22.17
C ARG A 429 12.59 4.36 -23.04
N LYS A 430 11.47 3.62 -23.08
CA LYS A 430 10.29 3.97 -23.89
C LYS A 430 9.73 5.34 -23.51
N ARG A 431 9.74 5.68 -22.21
CA ARG A 431 9.27 6.99 -21.73
C ARG A 431 10.21 8.13 -22.15
N PHE A 432 11.50 7.94 -21.99
CA PHE A 432 12.52 8.93 -22.35
C PHE A 432 12.47 9.25 -23.84
N MET A 433 12.40 8.22 -24.70
CA MET A 433 12.28 8.41 -26.15
C MET A 433 10.92 9.01 -26.56
N ARG A 434 9.84 8.67 -25.84
CA ARG A 434 8.52 9.25 -26.10
C ARG A 434 8.47 10.74 -25.74
N GLU A 435 9.14 11.13 -24.66
CA GLU A 435 9.28 12.54 -24.28
C GLU A 435 10.00 13.31 -25.39
N ALA A 436 11.14 12.80 -25.86
CA ALA A 436 11.89 13.38 -26.98
C ALA A 436 11.03 13.57 -28.23
N GLN A 437 10.31 12.51 -28.63
CA GLN A 437 9.46 12.49 -29.82
C GLN A 437 8.31 13.51 -29.75
N VAL A 438 7.73 13.71 -28.56
CA VAL A 438 6.62 14.66 -28.39
C VAL A 438 7.13 16.09 -28.37
N VAL A 439 8.24 16.34 -27.67
CA VAL A 439 8.83 17.68 -27.57
C VAL A 439 9.47 18.12 -28.89
N SER A 440 10.01 17.19 -29.70
CA SER A 440 10.59 17.51 -31.02
C SER A 440 9.57 18.06 -32.02
N GLY A 441 8.26 17.87 -31.77
CA GLY A 441 7.20 18.45 -32.58
C GLY A 441 6.80 19.87 -32.18
N LEU A 442 7.39 20.43 -31.12
CA LEU A 442 7.08 21.77 -30.62
C LEU A 442 8.06 22.79 -31.15
N GLU A 443 7.55 23.88 -31.70
CA GLU A 443 8.34 25.01 -32.17
C GLU A 443 7.83 26.29 -31.48
N HIS A 444 8.52 26.70 -30.42
CA HIS A 444 8.16 27.90 -29.65
C HIS A 444 9.41 28.54 -29.04
N PRO A 445 9.58 29.88 -29.07
CA PRO A 445 10.78 30.54 -28.55
C PRO A 445 11.04 30.31 -27.06
N ASN A 446 10.01 30.03 -26.27
CA ASN A 446 10.11 29.76 -24.83
C ASN A 446 10.03 28.26 -24.48
N ILE A 447 10.16 27.35 -25.45
CA ILE A 447 10.28 25.90 -25.22
C ILE A 447 11.63 25.46 -25.80
N VAL A 448 12.36 24.61 -25.06
CA VAL A 448 13.65 24.11 -25.53
C VAL A 448 13.52 23.32 -26.83
N GLN A 449 14.31 23.68 -27.83
CA GLN A 449 14.31 22.98 -29.11
C GLN A 449 15.04 21.64 -29.00
N VAL A 450 14.34 20.54 -29.29
CA VAL A 450 14.93 19.21 -29.48
C VAL A 450 15.41 19.09 -30.93
N LEU A 451 16.71 18.86 -31.10
CA LEU A 451 17.38 18.80 -32.40
C LEU A 451 17.47 17.38 -32.95
N ASP A 452 17.69 16.41 -32.07
CA ASP A 452 17.84 14.99 -32.41
C ASP A 452 17.59 14.12 -31.17
N PHE A 453 17.33 12.83 -31.34
CA PHE A 453 17.28 11.85 -30.26
C PHE A 453 17.54 10.44 -30.80
N GLY A 454 18.16 9.59 -29.99
CA GLY A 454 18.54 8.26 -30.47
C GLY A 454 18.99 7.31 -29.38
N ASP A 455 19.37 6.11 -29.82
CA ASP A 455 20.03 5.10 -29.03
C ASP A 455 21.34 4.67 -29.70
N GLU A 456 22.42 4.57 -28.92
CA GLU A 456 23.69 4.06 -29.41
C GLU A 456 24.37 3.24 -28.31
N ASN A 457 24.73 1.99 -28.62
CA ASN A 457 25.46 1.09 -27.71
C ASN A 457 24.79 0.97 -26.31
N GLY A 458 23.46 1.10 -26.25
CA GLY A 458 22.70 1.06 -25.00
C GLY A 458 22.59 2.40 -24.25
N ALA A 459 23.21 3.47 -24.74
CA ALA A 459 23.01 4.84 -24.27
C ALA A 459 21.84 5.49 -25.04
N TYR A 460 20.83 5.95 -24.30
CA TYR A 460 19.67 6.67 -24.85
C TYR A 460 19.88 8.16 -24.63
N TYR A 461 19.76 8.96 -25.68
CA TYR A 461 20.07 10.38 -25.61
C TYR A 461 19.07 11.27 -26.35
N ILE A 462 18.98 12.51 -25.90
CA ILE A 462 18.21 13.60 -26.52
C ILE A 462 19.16 14.78 -26.69
N VAL A 463 19.22 15.31 -27.91
CA VAL A 463 20.04 16.46 -28.28
C VAL A 463 19.13 17.66 -28.38
N MET A 464 19.51 18.74 -27.70
CA MET A 464 18.72 19.96 -27.62
C MET A 464 19.62 21.19 -27.77
N GLU A 465 19.01 22.35 -28.01
CA GLU A 465 19.74 23.62 -28.01
C GLU A 465 20.48 23.81 -26.66
N LEU A 466 21.69 24.36 -26.71
CA LEU A 466 22.44 24.72 -25.52
C LEU A 466 22.04 26.13 -25.08
N LEU A 467 21.32 26.23 -23.98
CA LEU A 467 20.90 27.50 -23.40
C LEU A 467 22.02 28.09 -22.53
N SER A 468 22.23 29.40 -22.64
CA SER A 468 23.27 30.11 -21.87
C SER A 468 22.69 30.67 -20.59
N GLY A 469 23.35 30.50 -19.44
CA GLY A 469 22.88 31.06 -18.17
C GLY A 469 22.25 30.04 -17.21
N PRO A 470 21.85 30.47 -16.00
CA PRO A 470 21.38 29.58 -14.96
C PRO A 470 19.90 29.19 -15.13
N ASP A 471 19.49 28.13 -14.44
CA ASP A 471 18.07 27.88 -14.20
C ASP A 471 17.49 28.85 -13.15
N LEU A 472 16.16 29.01 -13.14
CA LEU A 472 15.46 29.90 -12.22
C LEU A 472 15.65 29.48 -10.75
N ASN A 473 15.87 28.19 -10.46
CA ASN A 473 16.15 27.73 -9.11
C ASN A 473 17.50 28.25 -8.59
N ALA A 474 18.52 28.29 -9.44
CA ALA A 474 19.81 28.88 -9.11
C ALA A 474 19.70 30.39 -8.89
N LEU A 475 18.92 31.10 -9.71
CA LEU A 475 18.62 32.52 -9.50
C LEU A 475 17.92 32.76 -8.16
N LEU A 476 16.90 31.96 -7.82
CA LEU A 476 16.17 32.09 -6.54
C LEU A 476 17.05 31.79 -5.33
N LYS A 477 18.04 30.89 -5.44
CA LYS A 477 19.01 30.67 -4.36
C LYS A 477 19.92 31.87 -4.13
N GLN A 478 20.26 32.60 -5.19
CA GLN A 478 21.12 33.78 -5.13
C GLN A 478 20.34 35.00 -4.61
N GLU A 479 19.23 35.33 -5.25
CA GLU A 479 18.45 36.55 -4.99
C GLU A 479 17.48 36.39 -3.82
N LYS A 480 17.23 35.15 -3.36
CA LYS A 480 16.20 34.71 -2.39
C LYS A 480 14.76 34.94 -2.85
N ARG A 481 14.46 36.09 -3.44
CA ARG A 481 13.17 36.47 -4.01
C ARG A 481 13.34 37.45 -5.17
N LEU A 482 12.34 37.55 -6.02
CA LEU A 482 12.29 38.47 -7.16
C LEU A 482 11.23 39.54 -6.94
N THR A 483 11.44 40.71 -7.52
CA THR A 483 10.40 41.75 -7.58
C THR A 483 9.22 41.28 -8.44
N LEU A 484 8.06 41.91 -8.29
CA LEU A 484 6.89 41.58 -9.10
C LEU A 484 7.13 41.79 -10.60
N SER A 485 7.81 42.87 -10.97
CA SER A 485 8.19 43.16 -12.36
C SER A 485 9.11 42.07 -12.94
N GLN A 486 10.16 41.67 -12.20
CA GLN A 486 11.04 40.57 -12.62
C GLN A 486 10.29 39.24 -12.74
N THR A 487 9.39 38.96 -11.78
CA THR A 487 8.58 37.75 -11.77
C THR A 487 7.68 37.68 -13.00
N VAL A 488 6.94 38.76 -13.30
CA VAL A 488 6.09 38.84 -14.49
C VAL A 488 6.92 38.71 -15.77
N GLY A 489 8.09 39.35 -15.84
CA GLY A 489 8.99 39.24 -16.99
C GLY A 489 9.42 37.80 -17.28
N VAL A 490 9.83 37.05 -16.25
CA VAL A 490 10.20 35.62 -16.41
C VAL A 490 8.98 34.76 -16.77
N LEU A 491 7.87 34.96 -16.05
CA LEU A 491 6.69 34.11 -16.18
C LEU A 491 5.89 34.34 -17.46
N SER A 492 6.00 35.50 -18.10
CA SER A 492 5.31 35.77 -19.38
C SER A 492 5.75 34.77 -20.46
N GLY A 493 7.05 34.56 -20.64
CA GLY A 493 7.55 33.56 -21.59
C GLY A 493 7.18 32.12 -21.21
N VAL A 494 7.13 31.80 -19.91
CA VAL A 494 6.68 30.48 -19.44
C VAL A 494 5.18 30.27 -19.70
N ALA A 495 4.37 31.31 -19.52
CA ALA A 495 2.95 31.27 -19.79
C ALA A 495 2.64 31.10 -21.28
N ASP A 496 3.34 31.83 -22.14
CA ASP A 496 3.21 31.67 -23.60
C ASP A 496 3.58 30.24 -24.04
N ALA A 497 4.68 29.68 -23.50
CA ALA A 497 5.07 28.29 -23.74
C ALA A 497 4.01 27.28 -23.29
N LEU A 498 3.42 27.48 -22.11
CA LEU A 498 2.39 26.60 -21.56
C LEU A 498 1.12 26.65 -22.41
N ASP A 499 0.65 27.84 -22.77
CA ASP A 499 -0.55 28.01 -23.59
C ASP A 499 -0.36 27.40 -24.98
N TYR A 500 0.82 27.56 -25.59
CA TYR A 500 1.17 26.89 -26.84
C TYR A 500 1.11 25.37 -26.70
N ALA A 501 1.78 24.80 -25.68
CA ALA A 501 1.79 23.35 -25.47
C ALA A 501 0.38 22.80 -25.19
N HIS A 502 -0.41 23.49 -24.37
CA HIS A 502 -1.80 23.12 -24.05
C HIS A 502 -2.68 23.15 -25.30
N GLY A 503 -2.48 24.14 -26.19
CA GLY A 503 -3.15 24.21 -27.49
C GLY A 503 -2.84 23.03 -28.41
N GLN A 504 -1.68 22.39 -28.26
CA GLN A 504 -1.30 21.15 -28.94
C GLN A 504 -1.75 19.87 -28.19
N GLY A 505 -2.55 20.01 -27.13
CA GLY A 505 -3.02 18.90 -26.30
C GLY A 505 -1.94 18.30 -25.39
N LEU A 506 -0.82 19.01 -25.21
CA LEU A 506 0.30 18.57 -24.38
C LEU A 506 0.29 19.27 -23.03
N VAL A 507 0.47 18.51 -21.95
CA VAL A 507 0.57 19.04 -20.58
C VAL A 507 1.99 18.77 -20.06
N HIS A 508 2.63 19.77 -19.47
CA HIS A 508 4.03 19.71 -19.03
C HIS A 508 4.21 18.81 -17.79
N ARG A 509 3.34 18.98 -16.79
CA ARG A 509 3.22 18.18 -15.54
C ARG A 509 4.38 18.22 -14.55
N ASP A 510 5.46 18.93 -14.86
CA ASP A 510 6.61 19.14 -13.95
C ASP A 510 7.08 20.60 -13.93
N ILE A 511 6.15 21.56 -13.81
CA ILE A 511 6.51 22.98 -13.69
C ILE A 511 7.13 23.25 -12.32
N LYS A 512 8.34 23.82 -12.34
CA LYS A 512 9.15 24.22 -11.18
C LYS A 512 10.35 25.06 -11.63
N PRO A 513 11.01 25.81 -10.73
CA PRO A 513 12.13 26.67 -11.08
C PRO A 513 13.31 25.98 -11.76
N SER A 514 13.62 24.72 -11.43
CA SER A 514 14.76 24.01 -12.06
C SER A 514 14.52 23.59 -13.51
N ASN A 515 13.29 23.74 -14.01
CA ASN A 515 12.90 23.42 -15.39
C ASN A 515 12.67 24.69 -16.23
N VAL A 516 13.01 25.87 -15.69
CA VAL A 516 12.96 27.14 -16.42
C VAL A 516 14.40 27.66 -16.52
N MET A 517 14.97 27.60 -17.72
CA MET A 517 16.29 28.14 -18.03
C MET A 517 16.18 29.62 -18.39
N LEU A 518 17.15 30.43 -17.97
CA LEU A 518 17.21 31.85 -18.29
C LEU A 518 18.32 32.09 -19.31
N ASP A 519 17.95 32.12 -20.59
CA ASP A 519 18.87 32.25 -21.72
C ASP A 519 19.40 33.68 -21.85
N SER A 520 20.63 33.88 -21.35
CA SER A 520 21.33 35.17 -21.31
C SER A 520 21.92 35.61 -22.65
N SER A 521 21.74 34.82 -23.72
CA SER A 521 22.11 35.23 -25.08
C SER A 521 21.24 36.37 -25.64
N THR A 522 20.11 36.65 -24.98
CA THR A 522 19.16 37.72 -25.31
C THR A 522 19.09 38.75 -24.18
N ILE A 523 18.74 39.99 -24.50
CA ILE A 523 18.54 41.06 -23.52
C ILE A 523 17.14 41.67 -23.76
N PRO A 524 16.19 41.52 -22.81
CA PRO A 524 16.30 40.77 -21.55
C PRO A 524 16.45 39.26 -21.77
N ALA A 525 16.93 38.53 -20.77
CA ALA A 525 17.13 37.09 -20.85
C ALA A 525 15.81 36.36 -21.14
N ARG A 526 15.85 35.42 -22.07
CA ARG A 526 14.69 34.62 -22.52
C ARG A 526 14.44 33.48 -21.55
N SER A 527 13.25 33.38 -20.98
CA SER A 527 12.83 32.21 -20.19
C SER A 527 12.47 31.05 -21.12
N VAL A 528 13.10 29.90 -20.93
CA VAL A 528 12.90 28.71 -21.76
C VAL A 528 12.53 27.53 -20.88
N LEU A 529 11.37 26.94 -21.18
CA LEU A 529 10.84 25.76 -20.49
C LEU A 529 11.54 24.50 -21.01
N THR A 530 12.05 23.70 -20.09
CA THR A 530 12.75 22.44 -20.35
C THR A 530 12.07 21.27 -19.64
N ASP A 531 12.44 20.03 -20.02
CA ASP A 531 12.10 18.81 -19.28
C ASP A 531 10.59 18.55 -19.10
N PHE A 532 9.89 18.33 -20.21
CA PHE A 532 8.47 17.95 -20.21
C PHE A 532 8.27 16.64 -19.44
N GLY A 533 7.55 16.70 -18.33
CA GLY A 533 7.31 15.61 -17.38
C GLY A 533 6.45 14.45 -17.89
N ILE A 534 6.38 14.19 -19.20
CA ILE A 534 5.60 13.13 -19.84
C ILE A 534 5.95 11.75 -19.24
N ALA A 535 7.22 11.54 -18.88
CA ALA A 535 7.69 10.33 -18.21
C ALA A 535 7.15 10.11 -16.77
N LYS A 536 6.55 11.13 -16.13
CA LYS A 536 5.99 11.03 -14.77
C LYS A 536 4.57 10.47 -14.71
N ILE A 537 3.82 10.53 -15.80
CA ILE A 537 2.38 10.23 -15.84
C ILE A 537 2.07 8.76 -15.56
N THR A 538 2.79 7.85 -16.19
CA THR A 538 2.53 6.41 -16.06
C THR A 538 3.30 5.79 -14.88
N GLY A 539 4.11 6.58 -14.19
CA GLY A 539 4.94 6.17 -13.05
C GLY A 539 4.66 6.95 -11.76
N ALA A 540 3.69 7.87 -11.74
CA ALA A 540 3.31 8.58 -10.52
C ALA A 540 2.97 7.59 -9.39
N HIS A 541 2.31 6.48 -9.74
CA HIS A 541 2.02 5.38 -8.82
C HIS A 541 3.27 4.72 -8.23
N THR A 542 4.38 4.60 -8.98
CA THR A 542 5.65 4.01 -8.51
C THR A 542 6.60 5.03 -7.87
N ARG A 543 6.53 6.31 -8.24
CA ARG A 543 7.42 7.36 -7.72
C ARG A 543 6.97 7.94 -6.39
N ILE A 544 5.66 8.04 -6.15
CA ILE A 544 5.09 8.41 -4.85
C ILE A 544 5.52 7.39 -3.77
N THR A 545 5.76 6.13 -4.17
CA THR A 545 6.14 5.05 -3.25
C THR A 545 7.66 4.84 -3.10
N ASN A 546 8.51 5.28 -4.05
CA ASN A 546 9.92 4.85 -4.14
C ASN A 546 11.04 5.85 -3.81
N THR A 547 10.81 7.16 -3.71
CA THR A 547 11.96 8.09 -3.60
C THR A 547 11.80 9.16 -2.54
N GLY A 548 12.75 9.19 -1.59
CA GLY A 548 13.02 10.28 -0.66
C GLY A 548 13.57 11.53 -1.35
N MET A 549 12.89 12.01 -2.38
CA MET A 549 13.23 13.24 -3.10
C MET A 549 12.24 14.32 -2.66
N LEU A 550 12.47 14.83 -1.45
CA LEU A 550 11.54 15.73 -0.73
C LEU A 550 11.06 16.91 -1.60
N GLY A 551 11.90 17.44 -2.49
CA GLY A 551 11.60 18.65 -3.28
C GLY A 551 10.93 18.47 -4.65
N THR A 552 10.52 17.25 -5.05
CA THR A 552 9.78 17.06 -6.33
C THR A 552 8.27 17.30 -6.19
N PHE A 553 7.75 17.27 -4.96
CA PHE A 553 6.32 17.38 -4.69
C PHE A 553 5.88 18.80 -4.31
N ASP A 554 6.81 19.73 -4.18
CA ASP A 554 6.55 21.10 -3.73
C ASP A 554 5.59 21.88 -4.65
N TYR A 555 5.48 21.47 -5.93
CA TYR A 555 4.66 22.13 -6.96
C TYR A 555 3.51 21.24 -7.46
N ILE A 556 3.28 20.09 -6.85
CA ILE A 556 2.32 19.10 -7.38
C ILE A 556 0.87 19.60 -7.26
N ALA A 557 0.08 19.42 -8.32
CA ALA A 557 -1.33 19.76 -8.32
C ALA A 557 -2.18 18.71 -7.56
N PRO A 558 -3.28 19.11 -6.88
CA PRO A 558 -4.14 18.20 -6.13
C PRO A 558 -4.62 16.98 -6.94
N GLU A 559 -5.05 17.20 -8.17
CA GLU A 559 -5.57 16.18 -9.08
C GLU A 559 -4.50 15.18 -9.55
N GLN A 560 -3.22 15.60 -9.57
CA GLN A 560 -2.10 14.70 -9.85
C GLN A 560 -1.83 13.75 -8.67
N ILE A 561 -2.11 14.18 -7.43
CA ILE A 561 -2.01 13.34 -6.23
C ILE A 561 -3.14 12.31 -6.20
N GLN A 562 -4.35 12.72 -6.58
CA GLN A 562 -5.54 11.88 -6.61
C GLN A 562 -5.53 10.83 -7.73
N ALA A 563 -4.54 10.88 -8.62
CA ALA A 563 -4.42 10.03 -9.81
C ALA A 563 -5.69 10.04 -10.68
N SER A 564 -6.32 11.21 -10.81
CA SER A 564 -7.48 11.41 -11.69
C SER A 564 -7.12 11.03 -13.13
N ALA A 565 -8.03 10.34 -13.82
CA ALA A 565 -7.83 9.93 -15.22
C ALA A 565 -7.70 11.13 -16.19
N GLU A 566 -8.15 12.31 -15.77
CA GLU A 566 -8.21 13.55 -16.55
C GLU A 566 -7.35 14.64 -15.87
N VAL A 567 -6.04 14.61 -16.11
CA VAL A 567 -5.12 15.72 -15.77
C VAL A 567 -4.88 16.54 -17.04
N ASP A 568 -5.44 17.74 -17.09
CA ASP A 568 -5.30 18.71 -18.19
C ASP A 568 -4.28 19.82 -17.85
N GLY A 569 -4.20 20.86 -18.69
CA GLY A 569 -3.30 22.00 -18.53
C GLY A 569 -3.45 22.77 -17.21
N ARG A 570 -4.57 22.62 -16.51
CA ARG A 570 -4.80 23.30 -15.22
C ARG A 570 -3.89 22.77 -14.12
N ALA A 571 -3.31 21.59 -14.27
CA ALA A 571 -2.27 21.11 -13.35
C ALA A 571 -1.00 21.97 -13.46
N ASP A 572 -0.60 22.36 -14.68
CA ASP A 572 0.53 23.27 -14.89
C ASP A 572 0.22 24.66 -14.35
N MET A 573 -1.02 25.13 -14.48
CA MET A 573 -1.49 26.39 -13.88
C MET A 573 -1.30 26.41 -12.36
N TYR A 574 -1.66 25.31 -11.67
CA TYR A 574 -1.46 25.22 -10.22
C TYR A 574 0.02 25.33 -9.84
N ALA A 575 0.87 24.58 -10.54
CA ALA A 575 2.31 24.58 -10.31
C ALA A 575 2.94 25.95 -10.63
N LEU A 576 2.46 26.64 -11.66
CA LEU A 576 2.83 28.03 -11.99
C LEU A 576 2.43 29.00 -10.87
N GLY A 577 1.26 28.82 -10.25
CA GLY A 577 0.83 29.59 -9.08
C GLY A 577 1.75 29.37 -7.86
N VAL A 578 2.11 28.12 -7.57
CA VAL A 578 3.10 27.79 -6.52
C VAL A 578 4.45 28.44 -6.80
N MET A 579 4.95 28.33 -8.04
CA MET A 579 6.22 28.93 -8.47
C MET A 579 6.19 30.46 -8.34
N THR A 580 5.08 31.10 -8.71
CA THR A 580 4.88 32.56 -8.54
C THR A 580 4.94 32.97 -7.07
N TYR A 581 4.24 32.24 -6.19
CA TYR A 581 4.29 32.47 -4.75
C TYR A 581 5.72 32.40 -4.21
N GLN A 582 6.48 31.38 -4.62
CA GLN A 582 7.86 31.19 -4.20
C GLN A 582 8.78 32.28 -4.74
N MET A 583 8.65 32.66 -6.02
CA MET A 583 9.46 33.71 -6.62
C MET A 583 9.31 35.03 -5.86
N LEU A 584 8.09 35.39 -5.47
CA LEU A 584 7.81 36.64 -4.75
C LEU A 584 8.24 36.55 -3.28
N THR A 585 7.80 35.51 -2.56
CA THR A 585 7.97 35.42 -1.10
C THR A 585 9.32 34.87 -0.67
N GLY A 586 10.01 34.14 -1.56
CA GLY A 586 11.23 33.37 -1.27
C GLY A 586 10.99 32.06 -0.52
N THR A 587 9.73 31.70 -0.24
CA THR A 587 9.34 30.49 0.51
C THR A 587 8.26 29.71 -0.24
N LEU A 588 8.15 28.40 -0.02
CA LEU A 588 7.07 27.62 -0.62
C LEU A 588 5.73 27.90 0.11
N PRO A 589 4.57 27.83 -0.58
CA PRO A 589 3.28 28.03 0.07
C PRO A 589 2.94 26.92 1.07
N PHE A 590 3.47 25.71 0.85
CA PHE A 590 3.29 24.58 1.75
C PHE A 590 4.63 23.94 2.07
N GLU A 591 5.07 24.05 3.31
CA GLU A 591 6.25 23.34 3.81
C GLU A 591 5.83 22.41 4.95
N ARG A 592 6.15 21.12 4.83
CA ARG A 592 5.83 20.10 5.84
C ARG A 592 6.99 19.13 6.01
N PRO A 593 7.26 18.64 7.23
CA PRO A 593 8.43 17.81 7.52
C PRO A 593 8.37 16.42 6.89
N ASN A 594 7.18 15.95 6.51
CA ASN A 594 7.01 14.66 5.85
C ASN A 594 6.22 14.82 4.54
N THR A 595 6.59 14.03 3.53
CA THR A 595 6.01 14.09 2.19
C THR A 595 4.50 13.84 2.20
N GLY A 596 3.98 12.95 3.05
CA GLY A 596 2.54 12.69 3.14
C GLY A 596 1.74 13.91 3.60
N ALA A 597 2.25 14.66 4.58
CA ALA A 597 1.65 15.88 5.08
C ALA A 597 1.76 17.02 4.06
N LEU A 598 2.86 17.09 3.30
CA LEU A 598 2.98 18.03 2.18
C LEU A 598 1.90 17.74 1.13
N LEU A 599 1.78 16.49 0.69
CA LEU A 599 0.74 16.08 -0.26
C LEU A 599 -0.67 16.39 0.28
N LEU A 600 -0.93 16.14 1.56
CA LEU A 600 -2.21 16.47 2.19
C LEU A 600 -2.46 17.98 2.23
N ALA A 601 -1.42 18.80 2.40
CA ALA A 601 -1.53 20.26 2.34
C ALA A 601 -1.87 20.72 0.92
N HIS A 602 -1.21 20.16 -0.10
CA HIS A 602 -1.58 20.40 -1.49
C HIS A 602 -3.04 20.01 -1.76
N LEU A 603 -3.54 18.90 -1.21
CA LEU A 603 -4.94 18.48 -1.36
C LEU A 603 -5.95 19.39 -0.66
N ASN A 604 -5.68 19.77 0.60
CA ASN A 604 -6.73 20.26 1.51
C ASN A 604 -6.45 21.64 2.12
N ALA A 605 -5.19 22.06 2.27
CA ALA A 605 -4.88 23.32 2.93
C ALA A 605 -5.17 24.50 1.99
N PRO A 606 -5.89 25.56 2.41
CA PRO A 606 -6.15 26.71 1.57
C PRO A 606 -4.82 27.36 1.12
N PRO A 607 -4.71 27.87 -0.12
CA PRO A 607 -3.53 28.61 -0.55
C PRO A 607 -3.29 29.84 0.35
N PRO A 608 -2.08 29.99 0.94
CA PRO A 608 -1.78 31.13 1.80
C PRO A 608 -1.86 32.45 1.03
N ASP A 609 -2.23 33.53 1.73
CA ASP A 609 -2.18 34.88 1.15
C ASP A 609 -0.72 35.36 1.14
N ALA A 610 -0.15 35.59 -0.03
CA ALA A 610 1.22 36.09 -0.18
C ALA A 610 1.46 37.42 0.56
N ARG A 611 0.40 38.18 0.85
CA ARG A 611 0.46 39.44 1.61
C ARG A 611 0.74 39.24 3.09
N GLU A 612 0.64 38.02 3.62
CA GLU A 612 1.10 37.69 4.96
C GLU A 612 2.62 37.81 5.08
N SER A 613 3.35 37.50 4.00
CA SER A 613 4.81 37.63 3.91
C SER A 613 5.27 38.93 3.23
N LEU A 614 4.44 39.49 2.34
CA LEU A 614 4.73 40.68 1.53
C LEU A 614 3.57 41.68 1.57
N HIS A 615 3.48 42.47 2.63
CA HIS A 615 2.36 43.40 2.85
C HIS A 615 2.15 44.42 1.70
N GLU A 616 3.22 44.78 0.99
CA GLU A 616 3.22 45.72 -0.14
C GLU A 616 2.65 45.13 -1.44
N LEU A 617 2.44 43.80 -1.50
CA LEU A 617 1.90 43.16 -2.71
C LEU A 617 0.44 43.60 -2.95
N PRO A 618 0.07 43.98 -4.19
CA PRO A 618 -1.30 44.33 -4.55
C PRO A 618 -2.28 43.20 -4.21
N ARG A 619 -3.49 43.57 -3.75
CA ARG A 619 -4.55 42.61 -3.37
C ARG A 619 -5.02 41.76 -4.55
N SER A 620 -5.07 42.36 -5.72
CA SER A 620 -5.32 41.75 -7.03
C SER A 620 -4.33 40.61 -7.30
N THR A 621 -3.04 40.90 -7.23
CA THR A 621 -1.93 39.95 -7.45
C THR A 621 -1.99 38.78 -6.46
N ALA A 622 -2.22 39.05 -5.17
CA ALA A 622 -2.34 38.00 -4.17
C ALA A 622 -3.54 37.07 -4.43
N ARG A 623 -4.70 37.64 -4.81
CA ARG A 623 -5.89 36.87 -5.19
C ARG A 623 -5.67 36.04 -6.45
N ALA A 624 -4.98 36.58 -7.44
CA ALA A 624 -4.63 35.85 -8.65
C ALA A 624 -3.76 34.62 -8.33
N ILE A 625 -2.75 34.77 -7.47
CA ILE A 625 -1.90 33.65 -7.00
C ILE A 625 -2.75 32.58 -6.30
N GLN A 626 -3.66 32.98 -5.40
CA GLN A 626 -4.56 32.05 -4.71
C GLN A 626 -5.52 31.34 -5.68
N GLN A 627 -6.04 32.05 -6.69
CA GLN A 627 -6.91 31.48 -7.71
C GLN A 627 -6.17 30.48 -8.61
N ALA A 628 -4.94 30.77 -9.02
CA ALA A 628 -4.11 29.81 -9.75
C ALA A 628 -3.88 28.52 -8.93
N MET A 629 -3.74 28.64 -7.61
CA MET A 629 -3.61 27.52 -6.66
C MET A 629 -4.94 26.96 -6.14
N ALA A 630 -6.08 27.28 -6.77
CA ALA A 630 -7.38 26.76 -6.34
C ALA A 630 -7.40 25.23 -6.37
N LYS A 631 -8.05 24.60 -5.39
CA LYS A 631 -8.00 23.14 -5.23
C LYS A 631 -8.77 22.40 -6.33
N LYS A 632 -9.90 22.97 -6.77
CA LYS A 632 -10.64 22.47 -7.92
C LYS A 632 -10.03 23.07 -9.20
N PRO A 633 -9.67 22.25 -10.20
CA PRO A 633 -9.13 22.76 -11.47
C PRO A 633 -10.04 23.78 -12.16
N ALA A 634 -11.37 23.61 -12.06
CA ALA A 634 -12.36 24.48 -12.67
C ALA A 634 -12.39 25.91 -12.10
N ASP A 635 -11.85 26.12 -10.90
CA ASP A 635 -11.83 27.43 -10.24
C ASP A 635 -10.55 28.23 -10.61
N ARG A 636 -9.63 27.63 -11.38
CA ARG A 636 -8.38 28.26 -11.83
C ARG A 636 -8.57 29.05 -13.13
N PHE A 637 -7.57 29.84 -13.49
CA PHE A 637 -7.52 30.49 -14.80
C PHE A 637 -7.57 29.47 -15.94
N SER A 638 -8.18 29.87 -17.07
CA SER A 638 -8.31 28.98 -18.22
C SER A 638 -7.02 28.85 -19.02
N THR A 639 -6.17 29.88 -19.02
CA THR A 639 -4.87 29.91 -19.69
C THR A 639 -3.81 30.57 -18.80
N ALA A 640 -2.54 30.18 -18.97
CA ALA A 640 -1.41 30.74 -18.24
C ALA A 640 -1.28 32.25 -18.49
N SER A 641 -1.51 32.71 -19.72
CA SER A 641 -1.46 34.15 -20.06
C SER A 641 -2.50 34.98 -19.30
N GLN A 642 -3.70 34.43 -19.06
CA GLN A 642 -4.72 35.10 -18.24
C GLN A 642 -4.27 35.25 -16.79
N PHE A 643 -3.60 34.23 -16.24
CA PHE A 643 -3.05 34.31 -14.89
C PHE A 643 -1.97 35.39 -14.80
N ILE A 644 -1.00 35.42 -15.72
CA ILE A 644 0.06 36.42 -15.70
C ILE A 644 -0.48 37.84 -15.91
N SER A 645 -1.48 38.01 -16.77
CA SER A 645 -2.15 39.31 -16.98
C SER A 645 -2.89 39.81 -15.74
N ALA A 646 -3.29 38.91 -14.83
CA ALA A 646 -3.94 39.26 -13.57
C ALA A 646 -2.95 39.70 -12.47
N LEU A 647 -1.64 39.62 -12.72
CA LEU A 647 -0.60 40.12 -11.81
C LEU A 647 -0.38 41.62 -12.10
N GLU A 648 -0.89 42.50 -11.25
CA GLU A 648 -0.75 43.95 -11.42
C GLU A 648 0.68 44.40 -11.11
N VAL A 649 1.43 44.83 -12.12
CA VAL A 649 2.71 45.53 -11.94
C VAL A 649 2.41 47.01 -11.67
N VAL A 650 2.80 47.50 -10.49
CA VAL A 650 2.66 48.92 -10.10
C VAL A 650 3.82 49.73 -10.64
#